data_AF-A0A952DVD8-F1
#
_entry.id   AF-A0A952DVD8-F1
#
_cell.length_a   1.000
_cell.length_b   1.000
_cell.length_c   1.000
_cell.angle_alpha   90.00
_cell.angle_beta   90.00
_cell.angle_gamma   90.00
#
_symmetry.space_group_name_H-M   'P 1'
#
loop_
_entity.id
_entity.type
_entity.pdbx_description
1 polymer ?
#
loop_
_entity_poly.entity_id
_entity_poly.type
_entity_poly.pdbx_seq_one_letter_code
_entity_poly.pdbx_strand_id
1 'polypeptide(L)'
;MKSNIQKKYYIGTPAKGKWASVYAYKPMNEEFMRKRGEIFAAISMTGPETFNVSTAGNLLLDHLHETYFENPTDKPMLALEKAIMSTQAYLQKILENDQAAETGIDIDLLALVVHKRVASFVSMGQCHAHIYRDGILTDIAPALKDPTGRAQIKIGSMLLKRNDIIILSSPIVVKELTRDDIVEVCVNFSDDLFKKRVFDNNALVSAIMVGYEVDRQSARAERELVVSSQKNELEDEDLTLADLVEQDHTEVEPKVDIESETESEMESEPESEREYLDERENEHDNKSVSPIESLKAKVSEIKLKLSSALAKSRRRVRGKAPLAVTPAEVRAKAQTTDVNYDQPTYKVVFDKIFLILKKVFLSIKKLLLEDILGVKKDQLYLKGKGPGRNWRVILIAVFALVMLLYFSVTSIQEQNATIARENEAEMHLNKAVELIEEVDKVAEIISRATSGEERKQASLEKLSTAESELNKAKEVEKFAEQVEENLKKLEGIRDLLNKTVAVVDPNVVVDIAGLFPGANPSDIVISKNELFISDSEYGKIYRSSLSGADLKEFASGLTRPRSITADNNGNIVLLDEDGDRRLATVNREDGTITRHAGTSAFRLGNVAQIEFADIFGGRIYGVDQSIKSVIMLQRSGESYGIPERRFSFDELASGTDIAISDLKIYLLANIKQGLYRALNNVDDTPVLTGLNSGENLFSATALFVDEVNVYIADPSKKRILIFPKDVNQINLRAQYVYRGESNSVFTNIKEIIANRQNGKLYVLDGTKVYELSLAQLEKF
;
A
#
# COMPACT_ATOMS: atom_id res chain seq x y z
N MET A 1 22.87 -7.63 5.19
CA MET A 1 23.80 -6.77 4.43
C MET A 1 23.33 -6.70 2.98
N LYS A 2 23.26 -5.50 2.39
CA LYS A 2 23.06 -5.34 0.94
C LYS A 2 24.45 -5.33 0.29
N SER A 3 24.74 -6.28 -0.61
CA SER A 3 26.01 -6.32 -1.35
C SER A 3 26.07 -5.15 -2.34
N ASN A 4 27.11 -4.34 -2.27
CA ASN A 4 27.30 -3.20 -3.18
C ASN A 4 27.96 -3.69 -4.47
N ILE A 5 27.17 -3.89 -5.53
CA ILE A 5 27.66 -4.28 -6.85
C ILE A 5 27.64 -3.05 -7.76
N GLN A 6 28.80 -2.69 -8.31
CA GLN A 6 28.93 -1.63 -9.32
C GLN A 6 29.03 -2.27 -10.71
N LYS A 7 28.39 -1.67 -11.72
CA LYS A 7 28.45 -2.12 -13.11
C LYS A 7 28.86 -1.00 -14.07
N LYS A 8 29.66 -1.34 -15.08
CA LYS A 8 30.02 -0.51 -16.24
C LYS A 8 30.01 -1.37 -17.49
N TYR A 9 29.72 -0.80 -18.65
CA TYR A 9 29.66 -1.59 -19.89
C TYR A 9 29.97 -0.76 -21.13
N TYR A 10 30.32 -1.48 -22.19
CA TYR A 10 30.44 -0.98 -23.55
C TYR A 10 29.72 -1.93 -24.51
N ILE A 11 29.01 -1.35 -25.48
CA ILE A 11 28.33 -2.04 -26.58
C ILE A 11 28.71 -1.28 -27.85
N GLY A 12 29.27 -1.98 -28.84
CA GLY A 12 29.58 -1.39 -30.14
C GLY A 12 28.36 -1.29 -31.06
N THR A 13 28.48 -0.50 -32.13
CA THR A 13 27.35 -0.14 -33.00
C THR A 13 26.95 -1.32 -33.91
N PRO A 14 25.70 -1.82 -33.87
CA PRO A 14 25.26 -2.93 -34.72
C PRO A 14 25.40 -2.67 -36.22
N ALA A 15 25.59 -3.75 -36.98
CA ALA A 15 25.68 -3.72 -38.45
C ALA A 15 24.83 -4.86 -39.05
N LYS A 16 24.71 -4.89 -40.38
CA LYS A 16 24.05 -6.02 -41.04
C LYS A 16 24.77 -7.33 -40.74
N GLY A 17 24.02 -8.37 -40.39
CA GLY A 17 24.57 -9.68 -40.03
C GLY A 17 25.47 -9.71 -38.78
N LYS A 18 25.64 -8.60 -38.05
CA LYS A 18 26.53 -8.50 -36.87
C LYS A 18 25.91 -7.66 -35.77
N TRP A 19 25.74 -8.26 -34.59
CA TRP A 19 25.19 -7.58 -33.42
C TRP A 19 25.87 -8.06 -32.14
N ALA A 20 26.00 -7.17 -31.17
CA ALA A 20 26.44 -7.48 -29.83
C ALA A 20 25.71 -6.59 -28.83
N SER A 21 25.61 -7.07 -27.59
CA SER A 21 24.97 -6.34 -26.50
C SER A 21 25.46 -6.85 -25.14
N VAL A 22 25.14 -6.11 -24.08
CA VAL A 22 25.26 -6.60 -22.72
C VAL A 22 23.90 -6.58 -22.03
N TYR A 23 23.78 -7.41 -21.02
CA TYR A 23 22.59 -7.55 -20.21
C TYR A 23 22.96 -7.40 -18.73
N ALA A 24 22.12 -6.75 -17.92
CA ALA A 24 22.41 -6.49 -16.51
C ALA A 24 21.15 -6.15 -15.71
N TYR A 25 20.50 -7.15 -15.12
CA TYR A 25 19.25 -7.01 -14.37
C TYR A 25 19.39 -7.31 -12.88
N LYS A 26 18.73 -6.48 -12.07
CA LYS A 26 18.65 -6.55 -10.61
C LYS A 26 17.16 -6.57 -10.26
N PRO A 27 16.61 -7.71 -9.79
CA PRO A 27 15.24 -7.76 -9.32
C PRO A 27 14.95 -6.68 -8.28
N MET A 28 13.81 -5.99 -8.40
CA MET A 28 13.37 -5.01 -7.40
C MET A 28 12.71 -5.70 -6.20
N ASN A 29 11.99 -6.80 -6.46
CA ASN A 29 11.40 -7.68 -5.47
C ASN A 29 12.45 -8.38 -4.58
N GLU A 30 12.36 -8.19 -3.26
CA GLU A 30 13.32 -8.74 -2.30
C GLU A 30 13.36 -10.28 -2.29
N GLU A 31 12.27 -10.98 -2.60
CA GLU A 31 12.30 -12.44 -2.66
C GLU A 31 13.06 -12.94 -3.90
N PHE A 32 12.86 -12.34 -5.07
CA PHE A 32 13.65 -12.69 -6.26
C PHE A 32 15.14 -12.36 -6.05
N MET A 33 15.48 -11.22 -5.43
CA MET A 33 16.85 -10.94 -4.98
C MET A 33 17.40 -12.02 -4.03
N ARG A 34 16.58 -12.47 -3.07
CA ARG A 34 16.94 -13.52 -2.09
C ARG A 34 17.14 -14.91 -2.73
N LYS A 35 16.35 -15.26 -3.75
CA LYS A 35 16.35 -16.59 -4.42
C LYS A 35 17.29 -16.70 -5.63
N ARG A 36 17.47 -15.62 -6.39
CA ARG A 36 18.16 -15.61 -7.70
C ARG A 36 19.40 -14.69 -7.68
N GLY A 37 19.27 -13.48 -7.14
CA GLY A 37 20.35 -12.49 -7.11
C GLY A 37 20.38 -11.62 -8.37
N GLU A 38 21.55 -11.05 -8.68
CA GLU A 38 21.74 -10.14 -9.83
C GLU A 38 22.35 -10.90 -11.00
N ILE A 39 21.83 -10.68 -12.21
CA ILE A 39 22.23 -11.37 -13.44
C ILE A 39 22.84 -10.38 -14.45
N PHE A 40 23.93 -10.81 -15.08
CA PHE A 40 24.70 -10.08 -16.08
C PHE A 40 24.99 -11.01 -17.25
N ALA A 41 25.10 -10.48 -18.47
CA ALA A 41 25.65 -11.24 -19.59
C ALA A 41 26.33 -10.32 -20.63
N ALA A 42 27.23 -10.90 -21.43
CA ALA A 42 27.71 -10.35 -22.68
C ALA A 42 27.35 -11.31 -23.82
N ILE A 43 26.84 -10.78 -24.93
CA ILE A 43 26.45 -11.54 -26.12
C ILE A 43 27.02 -10.90 -27.39
N SER A 44 27.43 -11.73 -28.35
CA SER A 44 27.74 -11.35 -29.73
C SER A 44 27.22 -12.41 -30.70
N MET A 45 26.70 -11.97 -31.85
CA MET A 45 26.09 -12.81 -32.88
C MET A 45 26.53 -12.39 -34.27
N THR A 46 26.85 -13.37 -35.11
CA THR A 46 27.14 -13.19 -36.55
C THR A 46 26.24 -14.10 -37.38
N GLY A 47 25.68 -13.59 -38.46
CA GLY A 47 24.81 -14.33 -39.38
C GLY A 47 24.65 -13.62 -40.73
N PRO A 48 23.77 -14.12 -41.62
CA PRO A 48 23.56 -13.54 -42.95
C PRO A 48 23.05 -12.08 -42.92
N GLU A 49 23.39 -11.26 -43.92
CA GLU A 49 22.84 -9.90 -44.07
C GLU A 49 21.30 -9.88 -44.25
N THR A 50 20.72 -11.00 -44.69
CA THR A 50 19.26 -11.17 -44.83
C THR A 50 18.56 -11.41 -43.49
N PHE A 51 19.29 -11.87 -42.46
CA PHE A 51 18.72 -12.23 -41.17
C PHE A 51 18.87 -11.09 -40.15
N ASN A 52 17.80 -10.79 -39.41
CA ASN A 52 17.82 -9.73 -38.40
C ASN A 52 18.41 -10.23 -37.06
N VAL A 53 19.74 -10.36 -37.03
CA VAL A 53 20.50 -10.73 -35.83
C VAL A 53 20.22 -9.83 -34.62
N SER A 54 19.83 -8.56 -34.81
CA SER A 54 19.53 -7.63 -33.73
C SER A 54 18.20 -7.96 -33.04
N THR A 55 17.16 -8.28 -33.81
CA THR A 55 15.87 -8.73 -33.26
C THR A 55 16.01 -10.10 -32.62
N ALA A 56 16.70 -11.04 -33.27
CA ALA A 56 16.97 -12.36 -32.68
C ALA A 56 17.79 -12.25 -31.39
N GLY A 57 18.86 -11.45 -31.38
CA GLY A 57 19.73 -11.26 -30.22
C GLY A 57 19.02 -10.67 -29.01
N ASN A 58 18.11 -9.72 -29.21
CA ASN A 58 17.21 -9.26 -28.15
C ASN A 58 16.33 -10.42 -27.66
N LEU A 59 15.56 -11.08 -28.56
CA LEU A 59 14.68 -12.21 -28.20
C LEU A 59 15.41 -13.35 -27.45
N LEU A 60 16.71 -13.56 -27.68
CA LEU A 60 17.52 -14.51 -26.91
C LEU A 60 17.88 -14.03 -25.49
N LEU A 61 18.14 -12.73 -25.30
CA LEU A 61 18.30 -12.14 -23.97
C LEU A 61 16.96 -12.10 -23.20
N ASP A 62 15.87 -11.80 -23.90
CA ASP A 62 14.50 -11.90 -23.40
C ASP A 62 14.22 -13.29 -22.84
N HIS A 63 14.43 -14.32 -23.67
CA HIS A 63 14.21 -15.73 -23.33
C HIS A 63 15.17 -16.25 -22.24
N LEU A 64 16.41 -15.74 -22.20
CA LEU A 64 17.38 -16.01 -21.14
C LEU A 64 16.88 -15.47 -19.79
N HIS A 65 16.40 -14.23 -19.76
CA HIS A 65 15.84 -13.60 -18.58
C HIS A 65 14.56 -14.27 -18.11
N GLU A 66 13.60 -14.47 -19.02
CA GLU A 66 12.33 -15.16 -18.75
C GLU A 66 12.68 -16.53 -18.15
N THR A 67 13.33 -17.45 -18.89
CA THR A 67 13.67 -18.81 -18.40
C THR A 67 14.41 -18.81 -17.05
N TYR A 68 15.32 -17.87 -16.80
CA TYR A 68 16.08 -17.80 -15.56
C TYR A 68 15.22 -17.47 -14.33
N PHE A 69 14.20 -16.60 -14.50
CA PHE A 69 13.34 -16.14 -13.40
C PHE A 69 12.02 -16.93 -13.24
N GLU A 70 11.47 -17.58 -14.28
CA GLU A 70 10.26 -18.43 -14.09
C GLU A 70 10.53 -19.60 -13.17
N ASN A 71 11.71 -20.22 -13.29
CA ASN A 71 12.10 -21.37 -12.50
C ASN A 71 12.17 -20.99 -11.01
N PRO A 72 11.28 -21.50 -10.12
CA PRO A 72 11.20 -21.04 -8.74
C PRO A 72 11.95 -21.94 -7.75
N THR A 73 12.39 -23.12 -8.18
CA THR A 73 12.88 -24.21 -7.32
C THR A 73 14.38 -24.47 -7.42
N ASP A 74 14.99 -24.31 -8.60
CA ASP A 74 16.41 -24.62 -8.79
C ASP A 74 17.34 -23.63 -8.07
N LYS A 75 18.58 -24.05 -7.81
CA LYS A 75 19.65 -23.15 -7.33
C LYS A 75 20.12 -22.24 -8.47
N PRO A 76 20.58 -21.00 -8.19
CA PRO A 76 20.95 -20.02 -9.22
C PRO A 76 21.83 -20.53 -10.37
N MET A 77 22.86 -21.33 -10.08
CA MET A 77 23.74 -21.91 -11.10
C MET A 77 22.99 -22.86 -12.07
N LEU A 78 22.13 -23.73 -11.55
CA LEU A 78 21.36 -24.70 -12.35
C LEU A 78 20.21 -24.01 -13.11
N ALA A 79 19.62 -22.96 -12.53
CA ALA A 79 18.65 -22.12 -13.24
C ALA A 79 19.32 -21.40 -14.43
N LEU A 80 20.55 -20.88 -14.25
CA LEU A 80 21.31 -20.21 -15.30
C LEU A 80 21.77 -21.17 -16.41
N GLU A 81 22.20 -22.38 -16.04
CA GLU A 81 22.54 -23.47 -16.97
C GLU A 81 21.33 -23.83 -17.85
N LYS A 82 20.17 -24.10 -17.22
CA LYS A 82 18.92 -24.39 -17.93
C LYS A 82 18.46 -23.21 -18.80
N ALA A 83 18.65 -21.97 -18.34
CA ALA A 83 18.28 -20.79 -19.10
C ALA A 83 19.10 -20.66 -20.40
N ILE A 84 20.44 -20.83 -20.36
CA ILE A 84 21.26 -20.82 -21.58
C ILE A 84 20.95 -22.02 -22.50
N MET A 85 20.70 -23.22 -21.96
CA MET A 85 20.22 -24.36 -22.77
C MET A 85 18.89 -24.05 -23.47
N SER A 86 17.96 -23.41 -22.76
CA SER A 86 16.66 -22.99 -23.28
C SER A 86 16.81 -21.92 -24.37
N THR A 87 17.69 -20.93 -24.17
CA THR A 87 18.04 -19.90 -25.16
C THR A 87 18.65 -20.50 -26.42
N GLN A 88 19.56 -21.49 -26.30
CA GLN A 88 20.13 -22.20 -27.45
C GLN A 88 19.04 -22.93 -28.26
N ALA A 89 18.11 -23.61 -27.58
CA ALA A 89 16.98 -24.28 -28.22
C ALA A 89 15.96 -23.30 -28.82
N TYR A 90 15.86 -22.08 -28.28
CA TYR A 90 14.99 -21.03 -28.81
C TYR A 90 15.57 -20.40 -30.09
N LEU A 91 16.90 -20.20 -30.17
CA LEU A 91 17.57 -19.81 -31.42
C LEU A 91 17.31 -20.81 -32.55
N GLN A 92 17.34 -22.12 -32.25
CA GLN A 92 17.02 -23.15 -33.23
C GLN A 92 15.59 -23.02 -33.76
N LYS A 93 14.61 -22.75 -32.90
CA LYS A 93 13.21 -22.50 -33.31
C LYS A 93 13.01 -21.24 -34.14
N ILE A 94 13.77 -20.17 -33.85
CA ILE A 94 13.77 -18.94 -34.66
C ILE A 94 14.30 -19.25 -36.07
N LEU A 95 15.26 -20.17 -36.20
CA LEU A 95 15.85 -20.59 -37.47
C LEU A 95 15.01 -21.58 -38.27
N GLU A 96 14.11 -22.37 -37.66
CA GLU A 96 13.35 -23.48 -38.30
C GLU A 96 12.58 -23.09 -39.59
N ASN A 97 12.35 -21.80 -39.87
CA ASN A 97 11.65 -21.30 -41.05
C ASN A 97 12.40 -20.20 -41.82
N ASP A 98 13.71 -20.01 -41.57
CA ASP A 98 14.53 -18.94 -42.17
C ASP A 98 15.68 -19.50 -43.03
N GLN A 99 16.10 -18.77 -44.06
CA GLN A 99 17.26 -19.10 -44.91
C GLN A 99 18.59 -19.10 -44.12
N ALA A 100 18.62 -18.43 -42.97
CA ALA A 100 19.72 -18.52 -42.01
C ALA A 100 19.94 -19.95 -41.45
N ALA A 101 18.97 -20.87 -41.56
CA ALA A 101 19.17 -22.26 -41.17
C ALA A 101 20.20 -23.01 -42.05
N GLU A 102 20.30 -22.65 -43.34
CA GLU A 102 21.24 -23.28 -44.28
C GLU A 102 22.67 -22.73 -44.15
N THR A 103 22.80 -21.52 -43.60
CA THR A 103 24.07 -20.77 -43.52
C THR A 103 24.65 -20.69 -42.11
N GLY A 104 23.81 -20.86 -41.08
CA GLY A 104 24.19 -20.83 -39.67
C GLY A 104 24.21 -19.43 -39.05
N ILE A 105 24.22 -19.40 -37.72
CA ILE A 105 24.45 -18.21 -36.90
C ILE A 105 25.48 -18.58 -35.84
N ASP A 106 26.59 -17.83 -35.81
CA ASP A 106 27.55 -17.88 -34.72
C ASP A 106 27.01 -17.07 -33.55
N ILE A 107 27.06 -17.65 -32.35
CA ILE A 107 26.65 -17.00 -31.10
C ILE A 107 27.66 -17.26 -29.99
N ASP A 108 28.18 -16.19 -29.42
CA ASP A 108 28.91 -16.19 -28.16
C ASP A 108 28.03 -15.55 -27.09
N LEU A 109 27.78 -16.25 -25.99
CA LEU A 109 26.99 -15.78 -24.87
C LEU A 109 27.65 -16.22 -23.56
N LEU A 110 27.96 -15.27 -22.70
CA LEU A 110 28.51 -15.53 -21.36
C LEU A 110 27.66 -14.80 -20.32
N ALA A 111 27.04 -15.56 -19.43
CA ALA A 111 26.26 -15.03 -18.33
C ALA A 111 26.91 -15.28 -16.97
N LEU A 112 26.71 -14.33 -16.06
CA LEU A 112 27.14 -14.32 -14.67
C LEU A 112 25.91 -14.06 -13.79
N VAL A 113 25.72 -14.86 -12.76
CA VAL A 113 24.85 -14.53 -11.63
C VAL A 113 25.67 -14.30 -10.38
N VAL A 114 25.44 -13.18 -9.70
CA VAL A 114 25.97 -12.90 -8.36
C VAL A 114 24.88 -13.13 -7.32
N HIS A 115 25.03 -14.22 -6.55
CA HIS A 115 24.12 -14.56 -5.45
C HIS A 115 24.87 -14.55 -4.11
N LYS A 116 24.56 -13.57 -3.25
CA LYS A 116 25.22 -13.31 -1.96
C LYS A 116 26.73 -13.03 -2.10
N ARG A 117 27.54 -14.09 -2.15
CA ARG A 117 29.02 -14.10 -2.28
C ARG A 117 29.51 -15.12 -3.32
N VAL A 118 28.61 -15.71 -4.11
CA VAL A 118 28.93 -16.68 -5.15
C VAL A 118 28.69 -16.04 -6.51
N ALA A 119 29.73 -15.98 -7.34
CA ALA A 119 29.60 -15.76 -8.77
C ALA A 119 29.41 -17.13 -9.45
N SER A 120 28.35 -17.28 -10.24
CA SER A 120 28.07 -18.47 -11.07
C SER A 120 28.13 -18.08 -12.54
N PHE A 121 28.93 -18.79 -13.32
CA PHE A 121 29.19 -18.51 -14.73
C PHE A 121 28.63 -19.64 -15.61
N VAL A 122 28.00 -19.27 -16.72
CA VAL A 122 27.59 -20.19 -17.79
C VAL A 122 27.92 -19.54 -19.13
N SER A 123 28.63 -20.27 -19.98
CA SER A 123 29.15 -19.77 -21.26
C SER A 123 28.79 -20.70 -22.41
N MET A 124 28.42 -20.13 -23.55
CA MET A 124 28.22 -20.75 -24.85
C MET A 124 29.08 -19.98 -25.87
N GLY A 125 29.72 -20.68 -26.81
CA GLY A 125 30.69 -20.07 -27.74
C GLY A 125 32.04 -19.74 -27.10
N GLN A 126 32.69 -18.66 -27.56
CA GLN A 126 34.07 -18.27 -27.25
C GLN A 126 34.22 -16.98 -26.41
N CYS A 127 33.16 -16.51 -25.75
CA CYS A 127 33.27 -15.40 -24.80
C CYS A 127 34.31 -15.67 -23.69
N HIS A 128 34.99 -14.61 -23.26
CA HIS A 128 36.01 -14.63 -22.21
C HIS A 128 35.49 -14.01 -20.91
N ALA A 129 36.00 -14.52 -19.78
CA ALA A 129 35.61 -14.11 -18.44
C ALA A 129 36.88 -13.78 -17.66
N HIS A 130 37.23 -12.50 -17.55
CA HIS A 130 38.39 -12.07 -16.78
C HIS A 130 37.99 -11.75 -15.34
N ILE A 131 38.81 -12.14 -14.36
CA ILE A 131 38.76 -11.60 -13.00
C ILE A 131 40.07 -10.88 -12.69
N TYR A 132 39.96 -9.67 -12.14
CA TYR A 132 41.04 -8.95 -11.49
C TYR A 132 40.82 -9.04 -9.97
N ARG A 133 41.82 -9.58 -9.27
CA ARG A 133 41.79 -9.85 -7.83
C ARG A 133 43.21 -9.78 -7.28
N ASP A 134 43.38 -9.15 -6.12
CA ASP A 134 44.67 -9.07 -5.40
C ASP A 134 45.86 -8.64 -6.31
N GLY A 135 45.63 -7.71 -7.24
CA GLY A 135 46.63 -7.25 -8.23
C GLY A 135 46.74 -8.08 -9.51
N ILE A 136 46.10 -9.25 -9.59
CA ILE A 136 46.31 -10.23 -10.67
C ILE A 136 45.08 -10.35 -11.57
N LEU A 137 45.26 -10.12 -12.87
CA LEU A 137 44.27 -10.41 -13.91
C LEU A 137 44.39 -11.87 -14.39
N THR A 138 43.29 -12.62 -14.36
CA THR A 138 43.21 -14.03 -14.78
C THR A 138 41.98 -14.25 -15.67
N ASP A 139 42.14 -14.91 -16.83
CA ASP A 139 40.99 -15.43 -17.59
C ASP A 139 40.54 -16.77 -16.99
N ILE A 140 39.27 -16.85 -16.60
CA ILE A 140 38.65 -18.05 -16.02
C ILE A 140 37.79 -18.82 -17.03
N ALA A 141 37.58 -18.31 -18.25
CA ALA A 141 36.86 -19.03 -19.30
C ALA A 141 37.49 -20.41 -19.67
N PRO A 142 38.83 -20.59 -19.64
CA PRO A 142 39.46 -21.92 -19.78
C PRO A 142 39.22 -22.87 -18.60
N ALA A 143 38.85 -22.36 -17.42
CA ALA A 143 38.60 -23.15 -16.22
C ALA A 143 37.12 -23.59 -16.07
N LEU A 144 36.21 -23.04 -16.89
CA LEU A 144 34.82 -23.45 -16.96
C LEU A 144 34.72 -24.86 -17.58
N LYS A 145 33.96 -25.75 -16.95
CA LYS A 145 33.82 -27.17 -17.35
C LYS A 145 32.52 -27.39 -18.09
N ASP A 146 32.55 -28.15 -19.17
CA ASP A 146 31.33 -28.64 -19.82
C ASP A 146 30.73 -29.82 -19.02
N PRO A 147 29.50 -29.69 -18.49
CA PRO A 147 28.83 -30.78 -17.75
C PRO A 147 28.18 -31.81 -18.69
N THR A 148 28.00 -31.48 -19.97
CA THR A 148 27.29 -32.29 -20.97
C THR A 148 28.20 -33.23 -21.76
N GLY A 149 29.50 -32.92 -21.84
CA GLY A 149 30.48 -33.61 -22.67
C GLY A 149 30.30 -33.39 -24.18
N ARG A 150 29.54 -32.37 -24.59
CA ARG A 150 29.23 -32.04 -26.00
C ARG A 150 29.92 -30.77 -26.51
N ALA A 151 30.74 -30.12 -25.67
CA ALA A 151 31.40 -28.84 -25.88
C ALA A 151 30.46 -27.63 -26.14
N GLN A 152 29.16 -27.77 -25.88
CA GLN A 152 28.15 -26.74 -26.21
C GLN A 152 28.06 -25.63 -25.15
N ILE A 153 28.16 -25.98 -23.86
CA ILE A 153 28.06 -25.05 -22.73
C ILE A 153 29.17 -25.37 -21.74
N LYS A 154 29.75 -24.35 -21.11
CA LYS A 154 30.72 -24.47 -20.01
C LYS A 154 30.17 -23.77 -18.76
N ILE A 155 30.27 -24.41 -17.61
CA ILE A 155 29.80 -23.88 -16.31
C ILE A 155 30.94 -23.74 -15.31
N GLY A 156 30.78 -22.83 -14.35
CA GLY A 156 31.69 -22.69 -13.21
C GLY A 156 31.08 -21.83 -12.11
N SER A 157 31.69 -21.85 -10.93
CA SER A 157 31.36 -20.90 -9.87
C SER A 157 32.56 -20.63 -8.97
N MET A 158 32.56 -19.47 -8.32
CA MET A 158 33.61 -19.06 -7.38
C MET A 158 33.03 -18.20 -6.25
N LEU A 159 33.75 -18.16 -5.13
CA LEU A 159 33.50 -17.20 -4.06
C LEU A 159 34.12 -15.84 -4.41
N LEU A 160 33.36 -14.78 -4.16
CA LEU A 160 33.77 -13.39 -4.31
C LEU A 160 34.43 -12.85 -3.04
N LYS A 161 35.49 -12.06 -3.23
CA LYS A 161 36.11 -11.17 -2.24
C LYS A 161 35.64 -9.73 -2.48
N ARG A 162 35.78 -8.88 -1.45
CA ARG A 162 35.72 -7.42 -1.62
C ARG A 162 36.81 -6.97 -2.59
N ASN A 163 36.50 -5.97 -3.42
CA ASN A 163 37.33 -5.42 -4.49
C ASN A 163 37.59 -6.37 -5.69
N ASP A 164 36.91 -7.52 -5.79
CA ASP A 164 36.91 -8.31 -7.04
C ASP A 164 36.28 -7.50 -8.18
N ILE A 165 36.92 -7.51 -9.35
CA ILE A 165 36.38 -6.95 -10.59
C ILE A 165 36.33 -8.06 -11.64
N ILE A 166 35.14 -8.36 -12.15
CA ILE A 166 34.91 -9.34 -13.21
C ILE A 166 34.57 -8.62 -14.51
N ILE A 167 35.14 -9.04 -15.64
CA ILE A 167 34.76 -8.59 -16.97
C ILE A 167 34.27 -9.78 -17.80
N LEU A 168 33.03 -9.68 -18.29
CA LEU A 168 32.50 -10.57 -19.32
C LEU A 168 32.68 -9.87 -20.67
N SER A 169 33.27 -10.54 -21.66
CA SER A 169 33.60 -9.91 -22.94
C SER A 169 33.48 -10.85 -24.14
N SER A 170 32.97 -10.33 -25.26
CA SER A 170 32.93 -11.04 -26.54
C SER A 170 34.35 -11.31 -27.10
N PRO A 171 34.52 -12.28 -28.03
CA PRO A 171 35.85 -12.70 -28.48
C PRO A 171 36.69 -11.62 -29.15
N ILE A 172 36.06 -10.56 -29.67
CA ILE A 172 36.76 -9.46 -30.34
C ILE A 172 37.52 -8.57 -29.35
N VAL A 173 37.00 -8.40 -28.13
CA VAL A 173 37.60 -7.57 -27.07
C VAL A 173 39.01 -8.08 -26.72
N VAL A 174 39.18 -9.40 -26.63
CA VAL A 174 40.43 -10.06 -26.25
C VAL A 174 41.40 -10.22 -27.43
N LYS A 175 40.92 -10.03 -28.67
CA LYS A 175 41.76 -9.99 -29.87
C LYS A 175 42.34 -8.60 -30.12
N GLU A 176 41.60 -7.55 -29.75
CA GLU A 176 41.98 -6.16 -30.03
C GLU A 176 42.55 -5.40 -28.81
N LEU A 177 42.33 -5.87 -27.57
CA LEU A 177 42.97 -5.36 -26.35
C LEU A 177 44.14 -6.24 -25.90
N THR A 178 45.20 -5.61 -25.39
CA THR A 178 46.29 -6.29 -24.67
C THR A 178 45.88 -6.70 -23.26
N ARG A 179 46.71 -7.50 -22.58
CA ARG A 179 46.49 -7.82 -21.15
C ARG A 179 46.53 -6.55 -20.29
N ASP A 180 47.42 -5.62 -20.63
CA ASP A 180 47.69 -4.43 -19.83
C ASP A 180 46.60 -3.36 -20.03
N ASP A 181 46.03 -3.25 -21.25
CA ASP A 181 44.78 -2.51 -21.52
C ASP A 181 43.66 -2.95 -20.54
N ILE A 182 43.50 -4.27 -20.34
CA ILE A 182 42.46 -4.84 -19.46
C ILE A 182 42.80 -4.64 -17.98
N VAL A 183 44.09 -4.68 -17.60
CA VAL A 183 44.55 -4.33 -16.24
C VAL A 183 44.25 -2.87 -15.93
N GLU A 184 44.56 -1.92 -16.83
CA GLU A 184 44.28 -0.49 -16.63
C GLU A 184 42.77 -0.25 -16.42
N VAL A 185 41.94 -0.86 -17.27
CA VAL A 185 40.48 -0.81 -17.18
C VAL A 185 39.98 -1.31 -15.82
N CYS A 186 40.52 -2.43 -15.32
CA CYS A 186 40.21 -2.96 -13.99
C CYS A 186 40.67 -2.04 -12.86
N VAL A 187 41.95 -1.65 -12.83
CA VAL A 187 42.55 -0.79 -11.77
C VAL A 187 41.80 0.53 -11.63
N ASN A 188 41.45 1.16 -12.74
CA ASN A 188 40.73 2.43 -12.75
C ASN A 188 39.20 2.28 -12.61
N PHE A 189 38.69 1.03 -12.63
CA PHE A 189 37.28 0.69 -12.86
C PHE A 189 36.65 1.60 -13.93
N SER A 190 37.29 1.72 -15.10
CA SER A 190 36.86 2.66 -16.15
C SER A 190 36.67 2.09 -17.54
N ASP A 191 35.59 2.57 -18.15
CA ASP A 191 35.08 2.28 -19.47
C ASP A 191 35.61 3.26 -20.54
N ASP A 192 36.42 4.24 -20.14
CA ASP A 192 37.03 5.24 -21.01
C ASP A 192 37.87 4.64 -22.13
N LEU A 193 38.57 3.52 -21.87
CA LEU A 193 39.43 2.88 -22.88
C LEU A 193 38.59 2.27 -24.02
N PHE A 194 37.51 1.55 -23.69
CA PHE A 194 36.56 1.05 -24.68
C PHE A 194 35.90 2.20 -25.47
N LYS A 195 35.62 3.34 -24.83
CA LYS A 195 35.01 4.52 -25.47
C LYS A 195 35.95 5.30 -26.40
N LYS A 196 37.26 5.22 -26.18
CA LYS A 196 38.28 5.97 -26.94
C LYS A 196 38.93 5.15 -28.07
N ARG A 197 38.95 3.82 -27.94
CA ARG A 197 39.52 2.91 -28.95
C ARG A 197 38.54 2.73 -30.11
N VAL A 198 39.03 2.75 -31.34
CA VAL A 198 38.28 2.28 -32.51
C VAL A 198 38.51 0.78 -32.62
N PHE A 199 37.44 0.00 -32.72
CA PHE A 199 37.50 -1.45 -32.90
C PHE A 199 37.25 -1.83 -34.36
N ASP A 200 38.08 -2.70 -34.94
CA ASP A 200 38.01 -3.10 -36.36
C ASP A 200 36.66 -3.74 -36.72
N ASN A 201 36.05 -4.44 -35.76
CA ASN A 201 34.73 -5.05 -35.92
C ASN A 201 33.78 -4.63 -34.78
N ASN A 202 33.63 -3.31 -34.56
CA ASN A 202 32.82 -2.69 -33.49
C ASN A 202 31.44 -3.35 -33.29
N ALA A 203 30.76 -3.77 -34.35
CA ALA A 203 29.44 -4.43 -34.29
C ALA A 203 29.38 -5.76 -33.51
N LEU A 204 30.53 -6.38 -33.18
CA LEU A 204 30.62 -7.56 -32.32
C LEU A 204 31.20 -7.28 -30.92
N VAL A 205 31.46 -6.01 -30.57
CA VAL A 205 32.06 -5.65 -29.28
C VAL A 205 30.98 -5.57 -28.20
N SER A 206 31.04 -6.45 -27.22
CA SER A 206 30.30 -6.32 -25.95
C SER A 206 31.22 -6.62 -24.78
N ALA A 207 31.21 -5.73 -23.79
CA ALA A 207 31.99 -5.87 -22.56
C ALA A 207 31.19 -5.33 -21.37
N ILE A 208 31.09 -6.11 -20.29
CA ILE A 208 30.49 -5.66 -19.02
C ILE A 208 31.41 -5.97 -17.84
N MET A 209 31.71 -4.92 -17.08
CA MET A 209 32.46 -4.94 -15.84
C MET A 209 31.49 -5.02 -14.65
N VAL A 210 31.77 -5.91 -13.70
CA VAL A 210 31.01 -6.14 -12.47
C VAL A 210 31.98 -6.10 -11.30
N GLY A 211 31.93 -5.03 -10.50
CA GLY A 211 32.78 -4.83 -9.32
C GLY A 211 32.04 -5.18 -8.03
N TYR A 212 32.59 -6.08 -7.21
CA TYR A 212 31.98 -6.55 -5.97
C TYR A 212 32.57 -5.83 -4.74
N GLU A 213 31.74 -5.06 -4.04
CA GLU A 213 32.10 -4.27 -2.84
C GLU A 213 33.31 -3.32 -3.05
N VAL A 214 33.60 -2.97 -4.32
CA VAL A 214 34.70 -2.07 -4.74
C VAL A 214 34.54 -0.70 -4.07
N ASP A 215 35.56 -0.31 -3.32
CA ASP A 215 35.63 1.00 -2.67
C ASP A 215 36.31 2.04 -3.58
N ARG A 216 35.70 3.22 -3.70
CA ARG A 216 36.22 4.32 -4.53
C ARG A 216 37.28 5.17 -3.82
N GLN A 217 37.46 5.00 -2.51
CA GLN A 217 38.49 5.72 -1.74
C GLN A 217 39.81 4.93 -1.67
N SER A 218 39.77 3.61 -1.48
CA SER A 218 41.02 2.81 -1.42
C SER A 218 41.81 2.86 -2.73
N ALA A 219 41.13 2.78 -3.88
CA ALA A 219 41.76 2.90 -5.21
C ALA A 219 42.36 4.31 -5.50
N ARG A 220 42.08 5.32 -4.65
CA ARG A 220 42.80 6.61 -4.65
C ARG A 220 43.98 6.62 -3.67
N ALA A 221 43.83 6.03 -2.49
CA ALA A 221 44.91 5.92 -1.50
C ALA A 221 46.06 5.01 -1.98
N GLU A 222 45.74 3.87 -2.62
CA GLU A 222 46.74 3.00 -3.26
C GLU A 222 47.46 3.71 -4.40
N ARG A 223 46.80 4.63 -5.11
CA ARG A 223 47.41 5.50 -6.12
C ARG A 223 48.41 6.48 -5.49
N GLU A 224 48.06 7.12 -4.38
CA GLU A 224 48.97 8.04 -3.68
C GLU A 224 50.22 7.30 -3.16
N LEU A 225 50.05 6.08 -2.65
CA LEU A 225 51.16 5.19 -2.25
C LEU A 225 52.04 4.78 -3.43
N VAL A 226 51.48 4.21 -4.51
CA VAL A 226 52.27 3.72 -5.66
C VAL A 226 52.94 4.87 -6.43
N VAL A 227 52.28 6.03 -6.54
CA VAL A 227 52.91 7.22 -7.13
C VAL A 227 54.02 7.74 -6.23
N SER A 228 53.91 7.65 -4.89
CA SER A 228 55.01 8.02 -4.00
C SER A 228 56.21 7.07 -4.08
N SER A 229 55.99 5.75 -4.17
CA SER A 229 57.10 4.80 -4.30
C SER A 229 57.81 4.93 -5.66
N GLN A 230 57.06 5.09 -6.76
CA GLN A 230 57.64 5.32 -8.08
C GLN A 230 58.34 6.69 -8.19
N LYS A 231 57.93 7.69 -7.41
CA LYS A 231 58.67 8.97 -7.33
C LYS A 231 60.01 8.80 -6.63
N ASN A 232 60.05 8.07 -5.52
CA ASN A 232 61.28 7.83 -4.78
C ASN A 232 62.27 7.00 -5.63
N GLU A 233 61.81 5.96 -6.34
CA GLU A 233 62.67 5.18 -7.25
C GLU A 233 63.17 5.98 -8.46
N LEU A 234 62.45 7.03 -8.90
CA LEU A 234 62.85 7.89 -10.02
C LEU A 234 63.65 9.14 -9.61
N GLU A 235 63.71 9.49 -8.33
CA GLU A 235 64.52 10.61 -7.83
C GLU A 235 65.94 10.18 -7.42
N ASP A 236 66.19 8.86 -7.25
CA ASP A 236 67.51 8.31 -6.90
C ASP A 236 68.40 7.92 -8.11
N GLU A 237 67.89 7.81 -9.35
CA GLU A 237 68.69 7.40 -10.52
C GLU A 237 69.24 8.55 -11.41
N ASP A 238 68.79 9.80 -11.25
CA ASP A 238 69.05 10.89 -12.23
C ASP A 238 70.17 11.90 -11.82
N LEU A 239 71.14 11.46 -11.00
CA LEU A 239 72.38 12.20 -10.73
C LEU A 239 73.48 11.84 -11.73
N THR A 240 73.42 12.47 -12.90
CA THR A 240 74.41 12.25 -13.99
C THR A 240 75.80 12.83 -13.69
N LEU A 241 76.84 12.30 -14.36
CA LEU A 241 78.28 12.51 -14.10
C LEU A 241 78.84 13.94 -14.31
N ALA A 242 78.01 14.99 -14.32
CA ALA A 242 78.41 16.34 -14.74
C ALA A 242 79.16 17.15 -13.67
N ASP A 243 78.78 17.08 -12.40
CA ASP A 243 79.24 18.01 -11.35
C ASP A 243 80.50 17.56 -10.57
N LEU A 244 81.23 16.55 -11.06
CA LEU A 244 82.32 15.89 -10.33
C LEU A 244 83.74 16.42 -10.62
N VAL A 245 83.89 17.66 -11.13
CA VAL A 245 85.20 18.34 -11.27
C VAL A 245 85.12 19.86 -11.06
N GLU A 246 85.18 20.33 -9.80
CA GLU A 246 86.14 21.35 -9.36
C GLU A 246 86.09 21.62 -7.83
N GLN A 247 87.21 22.17 -7.32
CA GLN A 247 87.45 22.69 -5.97
C GLN A 247 87.63 21.68 -4.81
N ASP A 248 88.90 21.62 -4.41
CA ASP A 248 89.50 20.89 -3.29
C ASP A 248 89.26 21.57 -1.92
N HIS A 249 89.60 20.83 -0.85
CA HIS A 249 89.98 21.30 0.50
C HIS A 249 88.92 21.65 1.59
N THR A 250 88.94 20.81 2.63
CA THR A 250 88.70 21.08 4.08
C THR A 250 87.29 21.46 4.55
N GLU A 251 86.86 21.16 5.78
CA GLU A 251 87.61 20.72 6.99
C GLU A 251 86.89 19.57 7.78
N VAL A 252 87.29 19.29 9.02
CA VAL A 252 87.04 18.00 9.73
C VAL A 252 86.38 18.22 11.10
N GLU A 253 85.30 17.49 11.44
CA GLU A 253 85.24 16.57 12.61
C GLU A 253 83.86 15.85 12.78
N PRO A 254 83.81 14.68 13.47
CA PRO A 254 82.60 13.85 13.65
C PRO A 254 82.06 13.84 15.10
N LYS A 255 80.91 13.16 15.36
CA LYS A 255 80.73 12.17 16.47
C LYS A 255 79.28 11.67 16.71
N VAL A 256 79.17 10.35 16.99
CA VAL A 256 78.44 9.67 18.11
C VAL A 256 76.89 9.75 18.18
N ASP A 257 76.15 8.71 18.61
CA ASP A 257 76.30 7.22 18.63
C ASP A 257 75.04 6.59 19.29
N ILE A 258 74.92 5.25 19.34
CA ILE A 258 74.12 4.44 20.32
C ILE A 258 72.56 4.57 20.23
N GLU A 259 71.83 3.54 19.75
CA GLU A 259 71.11 2.46 20.50
C GLU A 259 69.87 2.95 21.32
N SER A 260 68.81 2.19 21.64
CA SER A 260 68.48 0.74 21.65
C SER A 260 67.05 0.50 21.06
N GLU A 261 66.59 -0.69 20.62
CA GLU A 261 66.30 -1.94 21.38
C GLU A 261 65.32 -1.72 22.57
N THR A 262 64.22 -2.49 22.82
CA THR A 262 63.63 -3.71 22.18
C THR A 262 62.16 -3.90 22.65
N GLU A 263 61.46 -4.95 22.17
CA GLU A 263 60.34 -5.72 22.83
C GLU A 263 59.05 -4.97 23.27
N SER A 264 57.78 -5.42 23.13
CA SER A 264 57.04 -6.69 22.98
C SER A 264 56.03 -6.86 24.16
N GLU A 265 55.06 -7.78 24.06
CA GLU A 265 54.05 -8.13 25.09
C GLU A 265 52.99 -7.04 25.45
N MET A 266 51.79 -7.35 26.00
CA MET A 266 50.86 -8.48 25.79
C MET A 266 49.44 -8.13 26.32
N GLU A 267 48.40 -8.76 25.76
CA GLU A 267 47.09 -9.11 26.39
C GLU A 267 46.08 -8.07 26.93
N SER A 268 44.83 -8.57 27.05
CA SER A 268 43.69 -8.12 27.88
C SER A 268 42.74 -6.99 27.41
N GLU A 269 41.45 -7.34 27.35
CA GLU A 269 40.29 -6.44 27.49
C GLU A 269 40.06 -6.11 28.98
N PRO A 270 39.20 -5.12 29.32
CA PRO A 270 37.87 -5.54 29.80
C PRO A 270 36.69 -4.60 29.44
N GLU A 271 35.48 -5.09 29.67
CA GLU A 271 34.21 -4.33 29.68
C GLU A 271 34.14 -3.29 30.81
N SER A 272 33.33 -2.22 30.65
CA SER A 272 32.71 -1.53 31.78
C SER A 272 31.43 -0.77 31.40
N GLU A 273 30.41 -0.86 32.25
CA GLU A 273 29.19 -0.05 32.22
C GLU A 273 29.39 1.30 32.95
N ARG A 274 28.67 2.37 32.57
CA ARG A 274 27.68 3.10 33.43
C ARG A 274 27.25 4.50 32.95
N GLU A 275 25.92 4.63 32.79
CA GLU A 275 25.03 5.59 33.49
C GLU A 275 25.61 6.82 34.22
N TYR A 276 25.16 8.04 33.84
CA TYR A 276 24.68 9.20 34.65
C TYR A 276 24.19 10.27 33.63
N LEU A 277 22.93 10.74 33.54
CA LEU A 277 22.04 11.53 34.42
C LEU A 277 22.22 13.06 34.36
N ASP A 278 21.08 13.75 34.13
CA ASP A 278 20.69 15.16 34.33
C ASP A 278 21.71 16.32 34.16
N GLU A 279 21.29 17.33 33.36
CA GLU A 279 20.94 18.63 33.97
C GLU A 279 19.89 19.41 33.15
N ARG A 280 19.27 20.41 33.79
CA ARG A 280 18.25 21.32 33.24
C ARG A 280 18.83 22.75 33.12
N GLU A 281 18.17 23.87 32.78
CA GLU A 281 16.81 24.32 32.38
C GLU A 281 17.09 25.64 31.56
N ASN A 282 16.24 26.50 31.00
CA ASN A 282 14.81 26.83 31.00
C ASN A 282 14.53 27.54 29.63
N GLU A 283 13.45 27.24 28.89
CA GLU A 283 12.17 27.98 28.88
C GLU A 283 12.14 29.32 28.10
N HIS A 284 11.27 29.40 27.08
CA HIS A 284 10.46 30.60 26.85
C HIS A 284 9.13 30.26 26.13
N ASP A 285 8.07 30.95 26.51
CA ASP A 285 6.68 30.52 26.32
C ASP A 285 6.02 31.02 25.03
N ASN A 286 5.10 30.22 24.49
CA ASN A 286 3.89 30.76 23.86
C ASN A 286 2.79 29.68 23.76
N LYS A 287 1.82 29.69 24.68
CA LYS A 287 0.67 28.77 24.69
C LYS A 287 -0.66 29.51 24.68
N SER A 288 -1.48 29.23 23.67
CA SER A 288 -2.89 29.62 23.65
C SER A 288 -3.70 28.72 24.60
N VAL A 289 -4.46 29.33 25.51
CA VAL A 289 -5.27 28.61 26.52
C VAL A 289 -6.56 28.07 25.90
N SER A 290 -6.87 26.80 26.11
CA SER A 290 -8.13 26.20 25.63
C SER A 290 -9.33 26.52 26.54
N PRO A 291 -10.57 26.60 26.01
CA PRO A 291 -11.74 26.98 26.82
C PRO A 291 -12.08 26.04 27.99
N ILE A 292 -11.59 24.79 27.96
CA ILE A 292 -12.07 23.66 28.78
C ILE A 292 -11.72 23.83 30.27
N GLU A 293 -10.60 24.47 30.61
CA GLU A 293 -10.20 24.65 32.01
C GLU A 293 -11.03 25.72 32.74
N SER A 294 -11.51 26.73 32.00
CA SER A 294 -12.39 27.78 32.55
C SER A 294 -13.74 27.24 33.06
N LEU A 295 -14.20 26.11 32.51
CA LEU A 295 -15.42 25.42 32.92
C LEU A 295 -15.22 24.64 34.22
N LYS A 296 -14.09 23.93 34.37
CA LYS A 296 -13.76 23.18 35.60
C LYS A 296 -13.69 24.09 36.82
N ALA A 297 -13.12 25.29 36.67
CA ALA A 297 -13.09 26.31 37.73
C ALA A 297 -14.52 26.70 38.19
N LYS A 298 -15.41 27.09 37.27
CA LYS A 298 -16.78 27.54 37.57
C LYS A 298 -17.64 26.46 38.22
N VAL A 299 -17.49 25.19 37.83
CA VAL A 299 -18.21 24.05 38.43
C VAL A 299 -17.83 23.85 39.91
N SER A 300 -16.57 24.11 40.29
CA SER A 300 -16.13 24.01 41.68
C SER A 300 -16.78 25.08 42.58
N GLU A 301 -16.89 26.30 42.08
CA GLU A 301 -17.44 27.45 42.81
C GLU A 301 -18.95 27.28 43.10
N ILE A 302 -19.69 26.67 42.17
CA ILE A 302 -21.13 26.39 42.32
C ILE A 302 -21.38 25.32 43.40
N LYS A 303 -20.55 24.26 43.48
CA LYS A 303 -20.62 23.26 44.57
C LYS A 303 -20.37 23.89 45.96
N LEU A 304 -19.47 24.86 46.03
CA LEU A 304 -19.14 25.58 47.28
C LEU A 304 -20.27 26.54 47.71
N LYS A 305 -20.96 27.17 46.74
CA LYS A 305 -22.14 28.00 46.99
C LYS A 305 -23.35 27.16 47.46
N LEU A 306 -23.66 26.02 46.81
CA LEU A 306 -24.78 25.15 47.24
C LEU A 306 -24.62 24.58 48.65
N SER A 307 -23.43 24.11 49.01
CA SER A 307 -23.16 23.52 50.33
C SER A 307 -23.28 24.56 51.46
N SER A 308 -22.86 25.81 51.23
CA SER A 308 -23.01 26.90 52.19
C SER A 308 -24.48 27.29 52.48
N ALA A 309 -25.38 27.11 51.51
CA ALA A 309 -26.80 27.39 51.67
C ALA A 309 -27.51 26.34 52.55
N LEU A 310 -27.21 25.05 52.32
CA LEU A 310 -27.78 23.94 53.10
C LEU A 310 -27.38 23.99 54.58
N ALA A 311 -26.17 24.48 54.89
CA ALA A 311 -25.67 24.63 56.26
C ALA A 311 -26.48 25.61 57.14
N LYS A 312 -27.23 26.56 56.55
CA LYS A 312 -28.02 27.56 57.32
C LYS A 312 -29.42 27.09 57.74
N SER A 313 -29.93 25.97 57.21
CA SER A 313 -31.29 25.49 57.49
C SER A 313 -31.43 24.78 58.85
N ARG A 314 -30.40 24.05 59.31
CA ARG A 314 -30.44 23.25 60.56
C ARG A 314 -29.82 23.98 61.76
N ARG A 315 -30.43 25.10 62.21
CA ARG A 315 -30.01 25.76 63.46
C ARG A 315 -31.13 26.35 64.35
N ARG A 316 -32.23 25.61 64.54
CA ARG A 316 -33.13 25.76 65.70
C ARG A 316 -33.48 24.37 66.27
N VAL A 317 -33.86 24.35 67.55
CA VAL A 317 -34.12 23.14 68.38
C VAL A 317 -32.89 22.24 68.61
N ARG A 318 -32.10 22.59 69.64
CA ARG A 318 -31.26 21.64 70.39
C ARG A 318 -31.43 21.98 71.88
N GLY A 319 -31.90 21.03 72.71
CA GLY A 319 -32.52 21.43 73.98
C GLY A 319 -32.64 20.37 75.10
N LYS A 320 -31.88 19.26 75.07
CA LYS A 320 -31.38 18.52 76.25
C LYS A 320 -30.61 17.25 75.84
N ALA A 321 -29.59 16.94 76.62
CA ALA A 321 -28.96 15.61 76.79
C ALA A 321 -29.39 15.10 78.20
N PRO A 322 -29.05 13.88 78.72
CA PRO A 322 -28.02 12.90 78.33
C PRO A 322 -28.67 11.55 77.90
N LEU A 323 -28.07 10.35 77.81
CA LEU A 323 -26.88 9.70 78.40
C LEU A 323 -26.17 8.78 77.38
N ALA A 324 -24.98 8.29 77.75
CA ALA A 324 -24.24 7.26 77.00
C ALA A 324 -24.64 5.84 77.47
N VAL A 325 -24.68 4.88 76.55
CA VAL A 325 -24.86 3.44 76.81
C VAL A 325 -23.88 2.65 75.93
N THR A 326 -23.30 1.58 76.47
CA THR A 326 -22.24 0.76 75.85
C THR A 326 -22.78 -0.25 74.83
N PRO A 327 -21.94 -0.70 73.86
CA PRO A 327 -22.39 -1.51 72.70
C PRO A 327 -22.62 -3.01 73.01
N ALA A 328 -23.31 -3.33 74.11
CA ALA A 328 -23.63 -4.69 74.54
C ALA A 328 -25.12 -5.07 74.41
N GLU A 329 -26.03 -4.09 74.44
CA GLU A 329 -27.48 -4.33 74.61
C GLU A 329 -28.33 -4.27 73.32
N VAL A 330 -27.67 -4.20 72.15
CA VAL A 330 -28.36 -4.13 70.84
C VAL A 330 -28.65 -5.53 70.25
N ARG A 331 -28.02 -6.60 70.75
CA ARG A 331 -28.23 -7.99 70.30
C ARG A 331 -29.46 -8.66 70.95
N ALA A 332 -30.61 -7.97 70.94
CA ALA A 332 -31.88 -8.51 71.47
C ALA A 332 -33.14 -8.06 70.70
N LYS A 333 -33.02 -7.70 69.40
CA LYS A 333 -34.17 -7.46 68.51
C LYS A 333 -33.83 -7.56 67.01
N ALA A 334 -33.40 -8.75 66.60
CA ALA A 334 -33.20 -9.12 65.19
C ALA A 334 -34.10 -10.31 64.82
N GLN A 335 -35.40 -10.06 64.65
CA GLN A 335 -36.36 -11.01 64.09
C GLN A 335 -37.33 -10.29 63.14
N THR A 336 -37.20 -10.63 61.86
CA THR A 336 -38.30 -10.77 60.87
C THR A 336 -39.49 -9.81 60.99
N THR A 337 -39.43 -8.73 60.20
CA THR A 337 -40.61 -8.31 59.43
C THR A 337 -40.35 -8.69 57.97
N ASP A 338 -40.87 -9.82 57.53
CA ASP A 338 -40.79 -10.21 56.13
C ASP A 338 -41.51 -9.16 55.26
N VAL A 339 -40.79 -8.61 54.28
CA VAL A 339 -41.41 -7.81 53.22
C VAL A 339 -42.08 -8.80 52.28
N ASN A 340 -43.36 -9.04 52.50
CA ASN A 340 -44.16 -9.93 51.65
C ASN A 340 -44.37 -9.27 50.27
N TYR A 341 -43.72 -9.83 49.25
CA TYR A 341 -43.78 -9.33 47.87
C TYR A 341 -45.00 -9.85 47.07
N ASP A 342 -45.80 -10.79 47.59
CA ASP A 342 -46.99 -11.36 46.92
C ASP A 342 -48.22 -10.42 46.91
N GLN A 343 -48.05 -9.15 47.25
CA GLN A 343 -49.11 -8.14 47.10
C GLN A 343 -48.75 -7.17 45.98
N PRO A 344 -49.33 -7.35 44.77
CA PRO A 344 -48.91 -6.60 43.58
C PRO A 344 -49.10 -5.09 43.78
N THR A 345 -48.16 -4.31 43.25
CA THR A 345 -47.96 -2.88 43.55
C THR A 345 -49.22 -2.02 43.40
N TYR A 346 -50.12 -2.40 42.48
CA TYR A 346 -51.41 -1.72 42.31
C TYR A 346 -52.24 -1.67 43.60
N LYS A 347 -52.11 -2.65 44.51
CA LYS A 347 -52.92 -2.77 45.72
C LYS A 347 -52.55 -1.75 46.79
N VAL A 348 -51.25 -1.53 47.02
CA VAL A 348 -50.75 -0.49 47.95
C VAL A 348 -51.03 0.92 47.41
N VAL A 349 -51.00 1.08 46.08
CA VAL A 349 -51.44 2.30 45.40
C VAL A 349 -52.96 2.48 45.55
N PHE A 350 -53.76 1.42 45.38
CA PHE A 350 -55.21 1.41 45.61
C PHE A 350 -55.56 1.79 47.04
N ASP A 351 -54.88 1.27 48.06
CA ASP A 351 -55.15 1.62 49.46
C ASP A 351 -54.84 3.10 49.76
N LYS A 352 -53.77 3.66 49.18
CA LYS A 352 -53.48 5.10 49.26
C LYS A 352 -54.54 5.94 48.52
N ILE A 353 -54.91 5.56 47.30
CA ILE A 353 -55.95 6.23 46.51
C ILE A 353 -57.31 6.13 47.22
N PHE A 354 -57.64 4.97 47.82
CA PHE A 354 -58.85 4.74 48.59
C PHE A 354 -58.87 5.55 49.90
N LEU A 355 -57.73 5.71 50.58
CA LEU A 355 -57.60 6.62 51.74
C LEU A 355 -57.77 8.09 51.34
N ILE A 356 -57.26 8.50 50.18
CA ILE A 356 -57.47 9.86 49.64
C ILE A 356 -58.93 10.06 49.23
N LEU A 357 -59.51 9.14 48.44
CA LEU A 357 -60.93 9.14 48.08
C LEU A 357 -61.84 9.10 49.31
N LYS A 358 -61.49 8.36 50.37
CA LYS A 358 -62.24 8.32 51.62
C LYS A 358 -62.17 9.65 52.38
N LYS A 359 -61.01 10.34 52.39
CA LYS A 359 -60.88 11.71 52.92
C LYS A 359 -61.67 12.71 52.08
N VAL A 360 -61.52 12.68 50.75
CA VAL A 360 -62.23 13.56 49.81
C VAL A 360 -63.74 13.34 49.90
N PHE A 361 -64.21 12.09 49.93
CA PHE A 361 -65.62 11.73 50.12
C PHE A 361 -66.14 12.15 51.50
N LEU A 362 -65.37 12.05 52.57
CA LEU A 362 -65.75 12.59 53.89
C LEU A 362 -65.84 14.13 53.87
N SER A 363 -64.91 14.82 53.22
CA SER A 363 -64.94 16.28 53.06
C SER A 363 -66.10 16.75 52.18
N ILE A 364 -66.34 16.11 51.03
CA ILE A 364 -67.47 16.37 50.14
C ILE A 364 -68.79 16.04 50.84
N LYS A 365 -68.87 14.92 51.58
CA LYS A 365 -70.04 14.58 52.40
C LYS A 365 -70.34 15.67 53.42
N LYS A 366 -69.30 16.20 54.10
CA LYS A 366 -69.46 17.30 55.06
C LYS A 366 -70.00 18.56 54.37
N LEU A 367 -69.35 19.00 53.30
CA LEU A 367 -69.69 20.22 52.55
C LEU A 367 -71.07 20.13 51.87
N LEU A 368 -71.47 18.94 51.40
CA LEU A 368 -72.82 18.72 50.84
C LEU A 368 -73.92 18.63 51.90
N LEU A 369 -73.74 17.89 53.00
CA LEU A 369 -74.80 17.73 54.02
C LEU A 369 -74.95 18.96 54.92
N GLU A 370 -73.84 19.53 55.37
CA GLU A 370 -73.82 20.58 56.39
C GLU A 370 -73.99 21.98 55.77
N ASP A 371 -73.20 22.33 54.75
CA ASP A 371 -73.20 23.69 54.17
C ASP A 371 -74.21 23.90 53.03
N ILE A 372 -74.51 22.86 52.23
CA ILE A 372 -75.35 22.99 51.00
C ILE A 372 -76.78 22.45 51.18
N LEU A 373 -76.98 21.39 51.97
CA LEU A 373 -78.31 20.81 52.26
C LEU A 373 -78.88 21.23 53.63
N GLY A 374 -78.07 21.78 54.53
CA GLY A 374 -78.52 22.34 55.80
C GLY A 374 -79.16 21.34 56.78
N VAL A 375 -78.88 20.05 56.64
CA VAL A 375 -79.53 19.00 57.43
C VAL A 375 -78.85 18.86 58.79
N LYS A 376 -79.37 19.58 59.79
CA LYS A 376 -79.12 19.23 61.18
C LYS A 376 -79.66 17.82 61.46
N LYS A 377 -79.02 17.11 62.39
CA LYS A 377 -79.54 15.84 62.89
C LYS A 377 -80.89 16.06 63.58
N ASP A 378 -81.68 14.99 63.54
CA ASP A 378 -83.01 14.81 64.14
C ASP A 378 -84.17 15.47 63.36
N GLN A 379 -85.24 14.68 63.19
CA GLN A 379 -86.47 14.92 62.41
C GLN A 379 -86.34 14.87 60.87
N LEU A 380 -86.45 13.65 60.30
CA LEU A 380 -86.87 13.48 58.91
C LEU A 380 -88.39 13.72 58.78
N TYR A 381 -88.79 14.77 58.07
CA TYR A 381 -90.12 14.84 57.44
C TYR A 381 -90.05 15.63 56.12
N LEU A 382 -90.33 14.96 55.00
CA LEU A 382 -90.44 15.60 53.69
C LEU A 382 -91.92 15.86 53.37
N LYS A 383 -92.30 17.15 53.31
CA LYS A 383 -93.61 17.61 52.80
C LYS A 383 -93.36 18.74 51.81
N GLY A 384 -93.53 18.47 50.52
CA GLY A 384 -92.93 19.28 49.46
C GLY A 384 -93.79 20.44 48.92
N LYS A 385 -93.12 21.41 48.29
CA LYS A 385 -93.67 22.34 47.27
C LYS A 385 -92.52 23.09 46.57
N GLY A 386 -92.62 23.26 45.25
CA GLY A 386 -91.79 24.20 44.48
C GLY A 386 -90.43 23.66 43.99
N PRO A 387 -89.94 24.05 42.79
CA PRO A 387 -88.79 23.41 42.15
C PRO A 387 -87.50 24.26 42.11
N GLY A 388 -86.38 23.63 41.72
CA GLY A 388 -85.38 24.28 40.85
C GLY A 388 -83.96 24.49 41.39
N ARG A 389 -83.66 24.23 42.67
CA ARG A 389 -82.35 24.57 43.26
C ARG A 389 -81.46 23.35 43.57
N ASN A 390 -80.17 23.50 43.29
CA ASN A 390 -79.03 22.66 43.66
C ASN A 390 -78.94 21.17 43.20
N TRP A 391 -79.98 20.47 42.75
CA TRP A 391 -79.76 19.11 42.21
C TRP A 391 -78.86 19.09 40.96
N ARG A 392 -78.96 20.13 40.12
CA ARG A 392 -77.99 20.39 39.02
C ARG A 392 -76.55 20.58 39.54
N VAL A 393 -76.36 21.22 40.69
CA VAL A 393 -75.04 21.44 41.30
C VAL A 393 -74.45 20.12 41.81
N ILE A 394 -75.27 19.26 42.42
CA ILE A 394 -74.86 17.91 42.82
C ILE A 394 -74.48 17.07 41.59
N LEU A 395 -75.28 17.13 40.53
CA LEU A 395 -75.02 16.39 39.29
C LEU A 395 -73.73 16.89 38.60
N ILE A 396 -73.50 18.20 38.56
CA ILE A 396 -72.23 18.80 38.08
C ILE A 396 -71.05 18.39 38.97
N ALA A 397 -71.20 18.38 40.29
CA ALA A 397 -70.12 17.97 41.20
C ALA A 397 -69.76 16.48 41.08
N VAL A 398 -70.76 15.60 40.89
CA VAL A 398 -70.55 14.17 40.61
C VAL A 398 -69.93 13.99 39.23
N PHE A 399 -70.39 14.70 38.21
CA PHE A 399 -69.81 14.64 36.87
C PHE A 399 -68.36 15.14 36.85
N ALA A 400 -68.05 16.20 37.58
CA ALA A 400 -66.68 16.70 37.76
C ALA A 400 -65.80 15.69 38.51
N LEU A 401 -66.31 15.01 39.54
CA LEU A 401 -65.59 13.94 40.24
C LEU A 401 -65.32 12.74 39.33
N VAL A 402 -66.30 12.35 38.49
CA VAL A 402 -66.15 11.27 37.50
C VAL A 402 -65.16 11.64 36.39
N MET A 403 -65.20 12.88 35.89
CA MET A 403 -64.18 13.42 34.98
C MET A 403 -62.78 13.38 35.59
N LEU A 404 -62.62 13.84 36.84
CA LEU A 404 -61.32 13.88 37.53
C LEU A 404 -60.79 12.46 37.80
N LEU A 405 -61.68 11.52 38.17
CA LEU A 405 -61.33 10.08 38.26
C LEU A 405 -60.95 9.49 36.90
N TYR A 406 -61.68 9.81 35.83
CA TYR A 406 -61.37 9.37 34.47
C TYR A 406 -59.99 9.85 34.03
N PHE A 407 -59.73 11.17 34.08
CA PHE A 407 -58.42 11.75 33.78
C PHE A 407 -57.30 11.21 34.70
N SER A 408 -57.58 10.93 35.97
CA SER A 408 -56.60 10.30 36.87
C SER A 408 -56.31 8.85 36.50
N VAL A 409 -57.28 8.09 36.00
CA VAL A 409 -57.09 6.69 35.58
C VAL A 409 -56.39 6.63 34.22
N THR A 410 -56.78 7.46 33.25
CA THR A 410 -56.09 7.52 31.96
C THR A 410 -54.64 7.99 32.14
N SER A 411 -54.40 9.04 32.94
CA SER A 411 -53.04 9.51 33.22
C SER A 411 -52.17 8.46 33.93
N ILE A 412 -52.74 7.67 34.84
CA ILE A 412 -52.00 6.53 35.46
C ILE A 412 -51.75 5.40 34.46
N GLN A 413 -52.69 5.12 33.54
CA GLN A 413 -52.49 4.13 32.47
C GLN A 413 -51.44 4.59 31.46
N GLU A 414 -51.46 5.86 31.07
CA GLU A 414 -50.46 6.50 30.21
C GLU A 414 -49.06 6.48 30.87
N GLN A 415 -48.95 6.87 32.14
CA GLN A 415 -47.68 6.79 32.89
C GLN A 415 -47.17 5.35 33.01
N ASN A 416 -48.03 4.38 33.33
CA ASN A 416 -47.64 2.98 33.41
C ASN A 416 -47.22 2.42 32.03
N ALA A 417 -47.85 2.86 30.94
CA ALA A 417 -47.47 2.48 29.59
C ALA A 417 -46.13 3.10 29.17
N THR A 418 -45.86 4.36 29.52
CA THR A 418 -44.54 4.99 29.31
C THR A 418 -43.45 4.28 30.13
N ILE A 419 -43.69 3.99 31.41
CA ILE A 419 -42.74 3.25 32.27
C ILE A 419 -42.48 1.84 31.71
N ALA A 420 -43.50 1.16 31.17
CA ALA A 420 -43.33 -0.14 30.53
C ALA A 420 -42.41 -0.05 29.29
N ARG A 421 -42.64 0.93 28.40
CA ARG A 421 -41.79 1.18 27.24
C ARG A 421 -40.37 1.59 27.62
N GLU A 422 -40.20 2.40 28.67
CA GLU A 422 -38.87 2.76 29.18
C GLU A 422 -38.11 1.52 29.67
N ASN A 423 -38.75 0.64 30.43
CA ASN A 423 -38.12 -0.61 30.91
C ASN A 423 -37.80 -1.58 29.76
N GLU A 424 -38.67 -1.66 28.75
CA GLU A 424 -38.47 -2.50 27.56
C GLU A 424 -37.31 -1.97 26.69
N ALA A 425 -37.27 -0.65 26.44
CA ALA A 425 -36.16 0.01 25.75
C ALA A 425 -34.84 -0.11 26.53
N GLU A 426 -34.85 -0.02 27.86
CA GLU A 426 -33.68 -0.23 28.71
C GLU A 426 -33.15 -1.67 28.62
N MET A 427 -34.05 -2.67 28.58
CA MET A 427 -33.70 -4.07 28.33
C MET A 427 -33.06 -4.26 26.94
N HIS A 428 -33.64 -3.68 25.89
CA HIS A 428 -33.08 -3.74 24.53
C HIS A 428 -31.71 -3.04 24.43
N LEU A 429 -31.55 -1.88 25.06
CA LEU A 429 -30.30 -1.13 25.10
C LEU A 429 -29.20 -1.94 25.83
N ASN A 430 -29.48 -2.45 27.02
CA ASN A 430 -28.50 -3.24 27.80
C ASN A 430 -28.05 -4.49 27.03
N LYS A 431 -28.97 -5.21 26.38
CA LYS A 431 -28.66 -6.37 25.53
C LYS A 431 -27.82 -6.00 24.31
N ALA A 432 -28.06 -4.83 23.71
CA ALA A 432 -27.23 -4.34 22.61
C ALA A 432 -25.80 -4.00 23.06
N VAL A 433 -25.66 -3.31 24.20
CA VAL A 433 -24.37 -2.95 24.80
C VAL A 433 -23.55 -4.20 25.12
N GLU A 434 -24.17 -5.24 25.70
CA GLU A 434 -23.55 -6.53 25.97
C GLU A 434 -22.98 -7.18 24.69
N LEU A 435 -23.78 -7.28 23.63
CA LEU A 435 -23.36 -7.83 22.33
C LEU A 435 -22.26 -7.00 21.65
N ILE A 436 -22.31 -5.67 21.77
CA ILE A 436 -21.27 -4.76 21.27
C ILE A 436 -19.96 -5.02 22.03
N GLU A 437 -20.01 -5.05 23.36
CA GLU A 437 -18.85 -5.31 24.21
C GLU A 437 -18.22 -6.70 24.01
N GLU A 438 -19.01 -7.75 23.78
CA GLU A 438 -18.49 -9.08 23.46
C GLU A 438 -17.64 -9.07 22.19
N VAL A 439 -18.08 -8.36 21.15
CA VAL A 439 -17.39 -8.31 19.85
C VAL A 439 -16.20 -7.35 19.89
N ASP A 440 -16.34 -6.20 20.54
CA ASP A 440 -15.29 -5.19 20.77
C ASP A 440 -14.00 -5.84 21.33
N LYS A 441 -14.16 -6.71 22.34
CA LYS A 441 -13.07 -7.44 23.02
C LYS A 441 -12.31 -8.43 22.12
N VAL A 442 -12.83 -8.78 20.94
CA VAL A 442 -12.19 -9.71 19.98
C VAL A 442 -11.92 -9.08 18.60
N ALA A 443 -12.44 -7.89 18.31
CA ALA A 443 -12.41 -7.30 16.97
C ALA A 443 -10.99 -7.00 16.46
N GLU A 444 -10.07 -6.52 17.30
CA GLU A 444 -8.65 -6.35 16.94
C GLU A 444 -7.95 -7.68 16.62
N ILE A 445 -8.33 -8.76 17.31
CA ILE A 445 -7.73 -10.08 17.13
C ILE A 445 -8.25 -10.71 15.83
N ILE A 446 -9.54 -10.53 15.52
CA ILE A 446 -10.17 -11.04 14.30
C ILE A 446 -9.70 -10.27 13.06
N SER A 447 -9.63 -8.94 13.12
CA SER A 447 -9.20 -8.11 11.97
C SER A 447 -7.74 -8.35 11.57
N ARG A 448 -6.83 -8.53 12.55
CA ARG A 448 -5.42 -8.88 12.28
C ARG A 448 -5.19 -10.34 11.87
N ALA A 449 -6.19 -11.22 11.98
CA ALA A 449 -6.03 -12.62 11.63
C ALA A 449 -6.11 -12.87 10.11
N THR A 450 -5.17 -13.67 9.57
CA THR A 450 -5.19 -14.11 8.17
C THR A 450 -6.20 -15.23 7.89
N SER A 451 -6.70 -15.89 8.94
CA SER A 451 -7.67 -16.98 8.86
C SER A 451 -8.68 -16.87 10.02
N GLY A 452 -9.93 -16.52 9.71
CA GLY A 452 -10.95 -16.31 10.73
C GLY A 452 -12.35 -15.94 10.23
N GLU A 453 -12.69 -16.19 8.96
CA GLU A 453 -13.92 -15.66 8.34
C GLU A 453 -15.21 -16.14 9.05
N GLU A 454 -15.26 -17.37 9.57
CA GLU A 454 -16.38 -17.84 10.40
C GLU A 454 -16.55 -16.99 11.68
N ARG A 455 -15.44 -16.57 12.30
CA ARG A 455 -15.44 -15.73 13.50
C ARG A 455 -15.81 -14.28 13.18
N LYS A 456 -15.33 -13.75 12.06
CA LYS A 456 -15.73 -12.43 11.51
C LYS A 456 -17.22 -12.42 11.22
N GLN A 457 -17.74 -13.42 10.50
CA GLN A 457 -19.15 -13.55 10.14
C GLN A 457 -20.04 -13.64 11.39
N ALA A 458 -19.73 -14.54 12.33
CA ALA A 458 -20.46 -14.65 13.60
C ALA A 458 -20.42 -13.35 14.43
N SER A 459 -19.33 -12.59 14.35
CA SER A 459 -19.21 -11.27 15.00
C SER A 459 -20.07 -10.22 14.32
N LEU A 460 -20.11 -10.19 12.98
CA LEU A 460 -20.98 -9.29 12.21
C LEU A 460 -22.47 -9.62 12.44
N GLU A 461 -22.83 -10.88 12.61
CA GLU A 461 -24.19 -11.33 12.98
C GLU A 461 -24.59 -10.90 14.40
N LYS A 462 -23.66 -10.96 15.37
CA LYS A 462 -23.86 -10.36 16.70
C LYS A 462 -24.10 -8.85 16.61
N LEU A 463 -23.31 -8.12 15.83
CA LEU A 463 -23.49 -6.67 15.63
C LEU A 463 -24.78 -6.34 14.86
N SER A 464 -25.22 -7.17 13.92
CA SER A 464 -26.54 -7.04 13.28
C SER A 464 -27.69 -7.24 14.28
N THR A 465 -27.53 -8.19 15.20
CA THR A 465 -28.47 -8.39 16.31
C THR A 465 -28.48 -7.18 17.25
N ALA A 466 -27.32 -6.65 17.64
CA ALA A 466 -27.21 -5.47 18.49
C ALA A 466 -27.87 -4.23 17.85
N GLU A 467 -27.65 -3.98 16.56
CA GLU A 467 -28.32 -2.90 15.81
C GLU A 467 -29.84 -3.07 15.79
N SER A 468 -30.34 -4.31 15.67
CA SER A 468 -31.78 -4.59 15.75
C SER A 468 -32.37 -4.24 17.12
N GLU A 469 -31.65 -4.47 18.22
CA GLU A 469 -32.08 -4.10 19.57
C GLU A 469 -31.96 -2.57 19.81
N LEU A 470 -30.88 -1.92 19.36
CA LEU A 470 -30.73 -0.46 19.44
C LEU A 470 -31.86 0.29 18.72
N ASN A 471 -32.27 -0.19 17.54
CA ASN A 471 -33.35 0.44 16.79
C ASN A 471 -34.72 0.34 17.48
N LYS A 472 -34.94 -0.64 18.38
CA LYS A 472 -36.14 -0.70 19.24
C LYS A 472 -36.05 0.30 20.39
N ALA A 473 -34.88 0.37 21.05
CA ALA A 473 -34.63 1.34 22.11
C ALA A 473 -34.75 2.80 21.63
N LYS A 474 -34.49 3.05 20.35
CA LYS A 474 -34.57 4.36 19.68
C LYS A 474 -35.97 5.02 19.70
N GLU A 475 -37.04 4.26 19.91
CA GLU A 475 -38.40 4.82 20.01
C GLU A 475 -38.63 5.64 21.29
N VAL A 476 -37.72 5.54 22.28
CA VAL A 476 -37.84 6.21 23.57
C VAL A 476 -36.79 7.32 23.67
N GLU A 477 -37.24 8.58 23.56
CA GLU A 477 -36.43 9.81 23.53
C GLU A 477 -35.36 9.88 24.65
N LYS A 478 -35.69 9.39 25.86
CA LYS A 478 -34.81 9.26 27.03
C LYS A 478 -33.47 8.55 26.73
N PHE A 479 -33.45 7.62 25.77
CA PHE A 479 -32.27 6.82 25.43
C PHE A 479 -31.61 7.21 24.09
N ALA A 480 -32.13 8.22 23.39
CA ALA A 480 -31.69 8.55 22.02
C ALA A 480 -30.18 8.84 21.91
N GLU A 481 -29.61 9.58 22.86
CA GLU A 481 -28.17 9.90 22.93
C GLU A 481 -27.31 8.63 23.12
N GLN A 482 -27.72 7.74 24.03
CA GLN A 482 -27.02 6.46 24.28
C GLN A 482 -27.15 5.48 23.11
N VAL A 483 -28.28 5.49 22.41
CA VAL A 483 -28.48 4.72 21.17
C VAL A 483 -27.57 5.25 20.07
N GLU A 484 -27.43 6.57 19.91
CA GLU A 484 -26.55 7.17 18.89
C GLU A 484 -25.05 6.89 19.19
N GLU A 485 -24.63 6.98 20.46
CA GLU A 485 -23.27 6.62 20.88
C GLU A 485 -22.96 5.14 20.58
N ASN A 486 -23.87 4.23 20.92
CA ASN A 486 -23.69 2.80 20.66
C ASN A 486 -23.74 2.44 19.17
N LEU A 487 -24.55 3.13 18.36
CA LEU A 487 -24.53 2.98 16.89
C LEU A 487 -23.17 3.39 16.31
N LYS A 488 -22.58 4.50 16.76
CA LYS A 488 -21.23 4.94 16.34
C LYS A 488 -20.14 3.94 16.75
N LYS A 489 -20.20 3.40 17.98
CA LYS A 489 -19.28 2.35 18.42
C LYS A 489 -19.42 1.08 17.56
N LEU A 490 -20.66 0.67 17.29
CA LEU A 490 -21.00 -0.50 16.47
C LEU A 490 -20.51 -0.33 15.01
N GLU A 491 -20.63 0.85 14.42
CA GLU A 491 -20.06 1.16 13.10
C GLU A 491 -18.52 1.05 13.11
N GLY A 492 -17.84 1.64 14.11
CA GLY A 492 -16.39 1.54 14.25
C GLY A 492 -15.87 0.11 14.36
N ILE A 493 -16.59 -0.77 15.08
CA ILE A 493 -16.25 -2.20 15.18
C ILE A 493 -16.53 -2.93 13.86
N ARG A 494 -17.63 -2.61 13.15
CA ARG A 494 -17.89 -3.15 11.80
C ARG A 494 -16.80 -2.76 10.81
N ASP A 495 -16.27 -1.54 10.92
CA ASP A 495 -15.18 -1.07 10.07
C ASP A 495 -13.86 -1.74 10.41
N LEU A 496 -13.56 -1.96 11.70
CA LEU A 496 -12.40 -2.76 12.10
C LEU A 496 -12.47 -4.20 11.55
N LEU A 497 -13.62 -4.87 11.70
CA LEU A 497 -13.83 -6.25 11.22
C LEU A 497 -13.78 -6.39 9.69
N ASN A 498 -14.22 -5.37 8.94
CA ASN A 498 -14.21 -5.36 7.48
C ASN A 498 -12.99 -4.63 6.87
N LYS A 499 -12.07 -4.15 7.72
CA LYS A 499 -10.88 -3.36 7.35
C LYS A 499 -11.23 -2.10 6.53
N THR A 500 -12.35 -1.48 6.89
CA THR A 500 -12.91 -0.34 6.17
C THR A 500 -12.26 0.96 6.60
N VAL A 501 -11.92 1.80 5.63
CA VAL A 501 -11.66 3.22 5.80
C VAL A 501 -12.86 3.97 5.22
N ALA A 502 -13.69 4.57 6.10
CA ALA A 502 -14.82 5.37 5.66
C ALA A 502 -14.33 6.68 5.01
N VAL A 503 -14.78 6.94 3.78
CA VAL A 503 -14.50 8.16 3.02
C VAL A 503 -15.78 9.00 2.94
N VAL A 504 -15.81 10.14 3.63
CA VAL A 504 -17.00 11.01 3.71
C VAL A 504 -16.87 12.22 2.78
N ASP A 505 -15.78 12.96 2.90
CA ASP A 505 -15.48 14.14 2.07
C ASP A 505 -14.04 14.01 1.53
N PRO A 506 -13.84 13.35 0.37
CA PRO A 506 -12.52 13.15 -0.21
C PRO A 506 -11.98 14.41 -0.88
N ASN A 507 -10.70 14.70 -0.64
CA ASN A 507 -10.01 15.86 -1.20
C ASN A 507 -10.03 15.83 -2.74
N VAL A 508 -10.67 16.82 -3.37
CA VAL A 508 -10.66 16.99 -4.84
C VAL A 508 -9.39 17.74 -5.22
N VAL A 509 -8.44 17.04 -5.84
CA VAL A 509 -7.20 17.63 -6.35
C VAL A 509 -7.43 18.28 -7.70
N VAL A 510 -8.20 17.63 -8.58
CA VAL A 510 -8.48 18.15 -9.93
C VAL A 510 -9.97 18.02 -10.24
N ASP A 511 -10.59 19.10 -10.72
CA ASP A 511 -11.92 19.08 -11.34
C ASP A 511 -11.79 19.48 -12.81
N ILE A 512 -11.64 18.47 -13.68
CA ILE A 512 -11.33 18.70 -15.10
C ILE A 512 -12.53 19.36 -15.78
N ALA A 513 -13.75 18.93 -15.48
CA ALA A 513 -14.97 19.52 -16.05
C ALA A 513 -15.26 20.94 -15.53
N GLY A 514 -14.76 21.29 -14.33
CA GLY A 514 -14.83 22.67 -13.81
C GLY A 514 -13.98 23.67 -14.60
N LEU A 515 -12.86 23.22 -15.20
CA LEU A 515 -11.96 24.05 -16.01
C LEU A 515 -12.18 23.89 -17.53
N PHE A 516 -12.62 22.70 -17.96
CA PHE A 516 -12.88 22.33 -19.35
C PHE A 516 -14.30 21.74 -19.47
N PRO A 517 -15.36 22.57 -19.50
CA PRO A 517 -16.74 22.09 -19.45
C PRO A 517 -17.12 21.25 -20.66
N GLY A 518 -17.38 19.96 -20.42
CA GLY A 518 -17.64 18.94 -21.45
C GLY A 518 -16.54 17.90 -21.62
N ALA A 519 -15.38 18.08 -20.96
CA ALA A 519 -14.29 17.11 -20.92
C ALA A 519 -14.76 15.73 -20.42
N ASN A 520 -14.28 14.67 -21.08
CA ASN A 520 -14.50 13.29 -20.64
C ASN A 520 -13.15 12.60 -20.44
N PRO A 521 -12.49 12.80 -19.28
CA PRO A 521 -11.25 12.12 -18.94
C PRO A 521 -11.38 10.62 -19.12
N SER A 522 -10.46 9.98 -19.81
CA SER A 522 -10.44 8.53 -19.98
C SER A 522 -9.61 7.86 -18.90
N ASP A 523 -8.40 8.36 -18.68
CA ASP A 523 -7.35 7.68 -17.92
C ASP A 523 -6.37 8.70 -17.27
N ILE A 524 -5.56 8.25 -16.30
CA ILE A 524 -4.49 9.03 -15.67
C ILE A 524 -3.17 8.27 -15.61
N VAL A 525 -2.04 8.99 -15.61
CA VAL A 525 -0.74 8.42 -15.22
C VAL A 525 0.10 9.42 -14.42
N ILE A 526 0.86 8.94 -13.43
CA ILE A 526 1.86 9.74 -12.72
C ILE A 526 3.23 9.45 -13.31
N SER A 527 3.92 10.48 -13.79
CA SER A 527 5.28 10.38 -14.34
C SER A 527 6.18 11.44 -13.73
N LYS A 528 7.35 11.06 -13.20
CA LYS A 528 8.30 11.93 -12.44
C LYS A 528 7.60 13.00 -11.55
N ASN A 529 6.65 12.58 -10.69
CA ASN A 529 5.89 13.44 -9.77
C ASN A 529 5.02 14.55 -10.42
N GLU A 530 4.54 14.33 -11.65
CA GLU A 530 3.44 15.10 -12.27
C GLU A 530 2.32 14.15 -12.72
N LEU A 531 1.09 14.64 -12.72
CA LEU A 531 -0.11 13.92 -13.16
C LEU A 531 -0.43 14.30 -14.62
N PHE A 532 -0.65 13.29 -15.43
CA PHE A 532 -1.14 13.41 -16.81
C PHE A 532 -2.52 12.76 -16.90
N ILE A 533 -3.42 13.37 -17.66
CA ILE A 533 -4.85 12.99 -17.74
C ILE A 533 -5.26 13.02 -19.21
N SER A 534 -5.72 11.91 -19.78
CA SER A 534 -6.21 11.89 -21.17
C SER A 534 -7.68 12.29 -21.24
N ASP A 535 -8.08 13.02 -22.29
CA ASP A 535 -9.46 13.43 -22.55
C ASP A 535 -9.97 12.82 -23.85
N SER A 536 -10.92 11.89 -23.71
CA SER A 536 -11.50 11.14 -24.81
C SER A 536 -12.47 11.96 -25.68
N GLU A 537 -13.07 13.04 -25.15
CA GLU A 537 -14.01 13.88 -25.91
C GLU A 537 -13.26 14.95 -26.73
N TYR A 538 -12.25 15.58 -26.13
CA TYR A 538 -11.51 16.67 -26.79
C TYR A 538 -10.22 16.26 -27.52
N GLY A 539 -9.78 15.00 -27.40
CA GLY A 539 -8.56 14.54 -28.08
C GLY A 539 -7.30 15.18 -27.50
N LYS A 540 -7.22 15.25 -26.16
CA LYS A 540 -6.19 15.99 -25.42
C LYS A 540 -5.51 15.14 -24.35
N ILE A 541 -4.36 15.63 -23.88
CA ILE A 541 -3.80 15.31 -22.57
C ILE A 541 -3.67 16.63 -21.79
N TYR A 542 -4.16 16.62 -20.55
CA TYR A 542 -3.89 17.65 -19.55
C TYR A 542 -2.71 17.23 -18.67
N ARG A 543 -1.99 18.21 -18.13
CA ARG A 543 -0.87 18.03 -17.19
C ARG A 543 -1.10 18.90 -15.96
N SER A 544 -0.74 18.39 -14.79
CA SER A 544 -0.72 19.14 -13.54
C SER A 544 0.35 18.59 -12.59
N SER A 545 0.80 19.39 -11.64
CA SER A 545 1.45 18.87 -10.43
C SER A 545 0.49 17.96 -9.65
N LEU A 546 1.02 17.13 -8.75
CA LEU A 546 0.19 16.30 -7.86
C LEU A 546 -0.66 17.09 -6.85
N SER A 547 -0.56 18.43 -6.84
CA SER A 547 -1.43 19.34 -6.08
C SER A 547 -2.64 19.84 -6.87
N GLY A 548 -2.70 19.59 -8.18
CA GLY A 548 -3.79 20.00 -9.06
C GLY A 548 -3.81 21.49 -9.47
N ALA A 549 -3.09 22.33 -8.71
CA ALA A 549 -3.17 23.80 -8.79
C ALA A 549 -2.75 24.44 -10.13
N ASP A 550 -2.08 23.70 -11.01
CA ASP A 550 -1.56 24.17 -12.30
C ASP A 550 -2.06 23.36 -13.51
N LEU A 551 -3.26 22.77 -13.40
CA LEU A 551 -3.89 22.02 -14.50
C LEU A 551 -3.97 22.85 -15.79
N LYS A 552 -3.39 22.30 -16.86
CA LYS A 552 -3.35 22.92 -18.19
C LYS A 552 -3.41 21.88 -19.30
N GLU A 553 -3.84 22.29 -20.50
CA GLU A 553 -3.62 21.52 -21.72
C GLU A 553 -2.11 21.34 -21.95
N PHE A 554 -1.70 20.13 -22.33
CA PHE A 554 -0.31 19.77 -22.53
C PHE A 554 -0.03 19.19 -23.93
N ALA A 555 -0.96 18.38 -24.45
CA ALA A 555 -0.91 17.90 -25.83
C ALA A 555 -2.33 17.80 -26.42
N SER A 556 -2.47 18.00 -27.73
CA SER A 556 -3.74 17.92 -28.44
C SER A 556 -3.53 17.53 -29.92
N GLY A 557 -4.62 17.12 -30.59
CA GLY A 557 -4.55 16.46 -31.90
C GLY A 557 -4.59 14.93 -31.81
N LEU A 558 -5.14 14.39 -30.71
CA LEU A 558 -5.55 12.99 -30.59
C LEU A 558 -7.00 12.84 -31.07
N THR A 559 -7.44 11.62 -31.38
CA THR A 559 -8.80 11.37 -31.92
C THR A 559 -9.81 11.08 -30.81
N ARG A 560 -9.45 10.18 -29.90
CA ARG A 560 -10.15 9.73 -28.70
C ARG A 560 -9.16 8.89 -27.88
N PRO A 561 -8.23 9.50 -27.11
CA PRO A 561 -7.31 8.76 -26.26
C PRO A 561 -8.11 8.01 -25.19
N ARG A 562 -7.81 6.73 -25.00
CA ARG A 562 -8.55 5.80 -24.13
C ARG A 562 -7.75 5.29 -22.94
N SER A 563 -6.44 5.14 -23.10
CA SER A 563 -5.54 4.61 -22.07
C SER A 563 -4.17 5.27 -22.19
N ILE A 564 -3.51 5.55 -21.06
CA ILE A 564 -2.18 6.16 -20.98
C ILE A 564 -1.28 5.50 -19.93
N THR A 565 0.00 5.34 -20.25
CA THR A 565 1.03 4.80 -19.36
C THR A 565 2.36 5.54 -19.57
N ALA A 566 3.36 5.33 -18.72
CA ALA A 566 4.63 6.06 -18.75
C ALA A 566 5.79 5.16 -19.19
N ASP A 567 6.58 5.59 -20.19
CA ASP A 567 7.82 4.90 -20.55
C ASP A 567 8.94 5.14 -19.50
N ASN A 568 10.04 4.39 -19.62
CA ASN A 568 11.22 4.50 -18.75
C ASN A 568 11.92 5.87 -18.79
N ASN A 569 11.66 6.73 -19.78
CA ASN A 569 12.12 8.12 -19.83
C ASN A 569 11.10 9.10 -19.19
N GLY A 570 9.91 8.60 -18.85
CA GLY A 570 8.76 9.34 -18.34
C GLY A 570 7.87 9.98 -19.40
N ASN A 571 8.01 9.60 -20.68
CA ASN A 571 7.11 10.00 -21.76
C ASN A 571 5.76 9.29 -21.64
N ILE A 572 4.69 9.91 -22.14
CA ILE A 572 3.34 9.37 -22.03
C ILE A 572 3.03 8.53 -23.26
N VAL A 573 3.06 7.20 -23.12
CA VAL A 573 2.58 6.26 -24.12
C VAL A 573 1.05 6.23 -24.04
N LEU A 574 0.36 6.23 -25.18
CA LEU A 574 -1.10 6.23 -25.21
C LEU A 574 -1.71 5.35 -26.29
N LEU A 575 -2.90 4.84 -25.99
CA LEU A 575 -3.83 4.23 -26.92
C LEU A 575 -4.90 5.26 -27.33
N ASP A 576 -5.04 5.46 -28.63
CA ASP A 576 -5.99 6.32 -29.33
C ASP A 576 -6.90 5.48 -30.25
N GLU A 577 -7.99 6.08 -30.73
CA GLU A 577 -8.85 5.52 -31.80
C GLU A 577 -8.51 6.13 -33.18
N ASP A 578 -7.26 6.58 -33.37
CA ASP A 578 -6.70 6.94 -34.69
C ASP A 578 -6.49 5.66 -35.52
N GLY A 579 -7.36 5.45 -36.51
CA GLY A 579 -7.57 4.14 -37.14
C GLY A 579 -6.31 3.49 -37.74
N ASP A 580 -5.37 4.27 -38.26
CA ASP A 580 -4.12 3.76 -38.86
C ASP A 580 -2.95 3.70 -37.88
N ARG A 581 -2.98 4.47 -36.77
CA ARG A 581 -1.88 4.62 -35.80
C ARG A 581 -2.42 4.83 -34.38
N ARG A 582 -3.05 3.79 -33.85
CA ARG A 582 -3.69 3.82 -32.53
C ARG A 582 -2.71 4.04 -31.39
N LEU A 583 -1.43 3.67 -31.55
CA LEU A 583 -0.43 3.92 -30.51
C LEU A 583 0.36 5.20 -30.80
N ALA A 584 0.52 6.03 -29.77
CA ALA A 584 1.41 7.18 -29.82
C ALA A 584 2.27 7.30 -28.55
N THR A 585 3.31 8.12 -28.61
CA THR A 585 4.07 8.59 -27.45
C THR A 585 4.11 10.11 -27.47
N VAL A 586 3.82 10.73 -26.34
CA VAL A 586 3.91 12.17 -26.12
C VAL A 586 5.16 12.46 -25.30
N ASN A 587 6.06 13.25 -25.88
CA ASN A 587 7.27 13.72 -25.20
C ASN A 587 6.87 14.55 -23.98
N ARG A 588 7.39 14.16 -22.80
CA ARG A 588 7.01 14.76 -21.52
C ARG A 588 7.53 16.19 -21.32
N GLU A 589 8.56 16.60 -22.04
CA GLU A 589 9.15 17.91 -21.85
C GLU A 589 8.45 19.00 -22.68
N ASP A 590 8.01 18.68 -23.91
CA ASP A 590 7.43 19.66 -24.86
C ASP A 590 6.01 19.35 -25.38
N GLY A 591 5.43 18.18 -25.08
CA GLY A 591 4.09 17.78 -25.53
C GLY A 591 4.02 17.27 -26.97
N THR A 592 5.15 17.09 -27.67
CA THR A 592 5.16 16.61 -29.06
C THR A 592 4.70 15.16 -29.18
N ILE A 593 3.82 14.89 -30.15
CA ILE A 593 3.16 13.59 -30.34
C ILE A 593 3.82 12.80 -31.48
N THR A 594 4.44 11.67 -31.15
CA THR A 594 5.00 10.71 -32.12
C THR A 594 4.03 9.53 -32.31
N ARG A 595 3.54 9.33 -33.54
CA ARG A 595 2.59 8.25 -33.91
C ARG A 595 3.31 7.00 -34.40
N HIS A 596 3.07 5.85 -33.76
CA HIS A 596 3.77 4.60 -34.07
C HIS A 596 3.19 3.89 -35.29
N ALA A 597 4.03 3.64 -36.29
CA ALA A 597 3.60 2.95 -37.52
C ALA A 597 3.23 1.48 -37.25
N GLY A 598 2.28 0.94 -38.02
CA GLY A 598 1.91 -0.46 -37.91
C GLY A 598 1.06 -0.82 -36.68
N THR A 599 0.44 0.18 -36.03
CA THR A 599 -0.44 0.04 -34.86
C THR A 599 -1.91 0.35 -35.20
N SER A 600 -2.35 0.00 -36.42
CA SER A 600 -3.72 0.25 -36.88
C SER A 600 -4.75 -0.62 -36.16
N ALA A 601 -6.02 -0.20 -36.21
CA ALA A 601 -7.15 -0.93 -35.62
C ALA A 601 -7.26 -2.39 -36.11
N PHE A 602 -6.84 -2.69 -37.35
CA PHE A 602 -6.78 -4.06 -37.87
C PHE A 602 -5.74 -4.95 -37.15
N ARG A 603 -4.68 -4.36 -36.61
CA ARG A 603 -3.58 -5.08 -35.94
C ARG A 603 -3.71 -5.13 -34.41
N LEU A 604 -4.25 -4.07 -33.82
CA LEU A 604 -4.48 -3.95 -32.37
C LEU A 604 -5.90 -4.35 -31.94
N GLY A 605 -6.82 -4.59 -32.87
CA GLY A 605 -8.20 -4.99 -32.57
C GLY A 605 -8.91 -3.99 -31.65
N ASN A 606 -9.48 -4.48 -30.55
CA ASN A 606 -10.14 -3.67 -29.52
C ASN A 606 -9.45 -3.83 -28.16
N VAL A 607 -8.22 -3.31 -28.06
CA VAL A 607 -7.56 -3.09 -26.78
C VAL A 607 -8.43 -2.19 -25.88
N ALA A 608 -8.67 -2.61 -24.65
CA ALA A 608 -9.36 -1.78 -23.66
C ALA A 608 -8.39 -0.82 -22.96
N GLN A 609 -7.31 -1.37 -22.39
CA GLN A 609 -6.27 -0.70 -21.60
C GLN A 609 -4.88 -1.20 -22.03
N ILE A 610 -3.87 -0.34 -21.95
CA ILE A 610 -2.45 -0.67 -22.18
C ILE A 610 -1.60 -0.39 -20.93
N GLU A 611 -0.50 -1.12 -20.78
CA GLU A 611 0.50 -0.87 -19.73
C GLU A 611 1.93 -1.04 -20.27
N PHE A 612 2.84 -0.19 -19.82
CA PHE A 612 4.27 -0.24 -20.16
C PHE A 612 5.05 -1.08 -19.14
N ALA A 613 6.02 -1.84 -19.62
CA ALA A 613 6.96 -2.56 -18.78
C ALA A 613 8.40 -2.28 -19.25
N ASP A 614 9.29 -1.92 -18.31
CA ASP A 614 10.72 -1.74 -18.58
C ASP A 614 11.44 -3.09 -18.71
N ILE A 615 11.06 -3.81 -19.76
CA ILE A 615 11.54 -5.13 -20.15
C ILE A 615 12.19 -4.94 -21.52
N PHE A 616 13.50 -5.19 -21.60
CA PHE A 616 14.32 -5.10 -22.82
C PHE A 616 14.13 -3.82 -23.64
N GLY A 617 14.31 -2.67 -22.98
CA GLY A 617 14.17 -1.33 -23.57
C GLY A 617 12.73 -0.82 -23.65
N GLY A 618 11.74 -1.68 -23.37
CA GLY A 618 10.34 -1.33 -23.25
C GLY A 618 9.43 -2.31 -23.98
N ARG A 619 8.43 -2.83 -23.29
CA ARG A 619 7.29 -3.54 -23.86
C ARG A 619 6.01 -2.78 -23.52
N ILE A 620 5.04 -2.84 -24.42
CA ILE A 620 3.65 -2.49 -24.09
C ILE A 620 2.86 -3.78 -24.08
N TYR A 621 2.11 -4.01 -23.01
CA TYR A 621 1.10 -5.04 -22.94
C TYR A 621 -0.28 -4.40 -23.08
N GLY A 622 -1.26 -5.16 -23.57
CA GLY A 622 -2.64 -4.69 -23.68
C GLY A 622 -3.64 -5.83 -23.66
N VAL A 623 -4.86 -5.56 -23.20
CA VAL A 623 -5.95 -6.55 -23.16
C VAL A 623 -6.96 -6.28 -24.28
N ASP A 624 -6.97 -7.14 -25.31
CA ASP A 624 -7.89 -7.02 -26.44
C ASP A 624 -9.14 -7.89 -26.23
N GLN A 625 -10.29 -7.21 -26.10
CA GLN A 625 -11.60 -7.84 -25.86
C GLN A 625 -12.16 -8.56 -27.10
N SER A 626 -11.72 -8.19 -28.32
CA SER A 626 -12.29 -8.71 -29.57
C SER A 626 -11.73 -10.07 -29.98
N ILE A 627 -10.39 -10.23 -29.89
CA ILE A 627 -9.69 -11.51 -30.07
C ILE A 627 -9.44 -12.25 -28.75
N LYS A 628 -9.87 -11.65 -27.64
CA LYS A 628 -9.87 -12.21 -26.28
C LYS A 628 -8.48 -12.64 -25.81
N SER A 629 -7.48 -11.78 -25.99
CA SER A 629 -6.08 -12.09 -25.68
C SER A 629 -5.33 -10.92 -25.06
N VAL A 630 -4.36 -11.24 -24.19
CA VAL A 630 -3.29 -10.29 -23.88
C VAL A 630 -2.32 -10.26 -25.05
N ILE A 631 -2.12 -9.06 -25.58
CA ILE A 631 -1.13 -8.76 -26.60
C ILE A 631 0.11 -8.10 -25.98
N MET A 632 1.24 -8.18 -26.69
CA MET A 632 2.51 -7.57 -26.32
C MET A 632 3.14 -6.92 -27.58
N LEU A 633 3.70 -5.72 -27.42
CA LEU A 633 4.47 -5.02 -28.45
C LEU A 633 5.85 -4.71 -27.89
N GLN A 634 6.88 -5.31 -28.48
CA GLN A 634 8.28 -5.02 -28.17
C GLN A 634 8.72 -3.69 -28.79
N ARG A 635 9.40 -2.81 -28.04
CA ARG A 635 10.02 -1.60 -28.60
C ARG A 635 11.21 -1.98 -29.49
N SER A 636 11.32 -1.31 -30.63
CA SER A 636 12.38 -1.46 -31.62
C SER A 636 12.78 -0.07 -32.12
N GLY A 637 13.84 0.49 -31.51
CA GLY A 637 14.20 1.91 -31.67
C GLY A 637 13.11 2.84 -31.10
N GLU A 638 12.74 3.87 -31.86
CA GLU A 638 11.69 4.82 -31.48
C GLU A 638 10.28 4.42 -31.94
N SER A 639 10.04 3.11 -32.10
CA SER A 639 8.73 2.58 -32.47
C SER A 639 8.48 1.20 -31.87
N TYR A 640 7.24 0.73 -31.96
CA TYR A 640 6.82 -0.56 -31.45
C TYR A 640 6.60 -1.57 -32.58
N GLY A 641 6.87 -2.84 -32.29
CA GLY A 641 6.78 -3.96 -33.23
C GLY A 641 5.35 -4.37 -33.60
N ILE A 642 5.24 -5.51 -34.27
CA ILE A 642 3.94 -6.14 -34.55
C ILE A 642 3.38 -6.72 -33.23
N PRO A 643 2.07 -6.59 -32.93
CA PRO A 643 1.47 -7.20 -31.75
C PRO A 643 1.57 -8.73 -31.74
N GLU A 644 2.22 -9.27 -30.72
CA GLU A 644 2.29 -10.71 -30.43
C GLU A 644 1.23 -11.09 -29.38
N ARG A 645 0.62 -12.28 -29.49
CA ARG A 645 -0.30 -12.78 -28.46
C ARG A 645 0.48 -13.54 -27.39
N ARG A 646 0.31 -13.18 -26.11
CA ARG A 646 0.88 -13.94 -24.98
C ARG A 646 -0.01 -15.11 -24.56
N PHE A 647 -1.31 -14.86 -24.37
CA PHE A 647 -2.31 -15.88 -24.05
C PHE A 647 -3.74 -15.38 -24.31
N SER A 648 -4.72 -16.29 -24.33
CA SER A 648 -6.13 -16.00 -24.64
C SER A 648 -7.10 -16.85 -23.82
N PHE A 649 -8.18 -16.25 -23.33
CA PHE A 649 -9.28 -16.90 -22.61
C PHE A 649 -10.61 -16.28 -23.05
N ASP A 650 -11.71 -17.04 -23.07
CA ASP A 650 -13.00 -16.55 -23.57
C ASP A 650 -13.56 -15.38 -22.73
N GLU A 651 -13.17 -15.33 -21.47
CA GLU A 651 -13.51 -14.34 -20.47
C GLU A 651 -12.79 -12.99 -20.68
N LEU A 652 -11.68 -12.94 -21.44
CA LEU A 652 -10.99 -11.68 -21.76
C LEU A 652 -11.81 -10.75 -22.67
N ALA A 653 -12.93 -11.23 -23.22
CA ALA A 653 -13.98 -10.36 -23.78
C ALA A 653 -14.57 -9.35 -22.76
N SER A 654 -14.36 -9.59 -21.47
CA SER A 654 -14.71 -8.69 -20.35
C SER A 654 -13.48 -8.04 -19.68
N GLY A 655 -12.30 -8.13 -20.29
CA GLY A 655 -11.08 -7.53 -19.74
C GLY A 655 -11.19 -6.01 -19.67
N THR A 656 -11.17 -5.45 -18.46
CA THR A 656 -11.24 -4.00 -18.22
C THR A 656 -9.85 -3.37 -18.11
N ASP A 657 -8.90 -4.06 -17.48
CA ASP A 657 -7.62 -3.47 -17.06
C ASP A 657 -6.45 -4.49 -17.08
N ILE A 658 -5.23 -3.99 -17.18
CA ILE A 658 -3.95 -4.72 -17.20
C ILE A 658 -2.84 -3.95 -16.47
N ALA A 659 -2.16 -4.61 -15.53
CA ALA A 659 -1.00 -4.06 -14.83
C ALA A 659 0.20 -5.04 -14.86
N ILE A 660 1.43 -4.53 -15.00
CA ILE A 660 2.65 -5.35 -15.10
C ILE A 660 3.57 -5.07 -13.90
N SER A 661 3.80 -6.08 -13.06
CA SER A 661 4.65 -5.94 -11.86
C SER A 661 5.38 -7.23 -11.55
N ASP A 662 6.68 -7.16 -11.24
CA ASP A 662 7.55 -8.32 -10.99
C ASP A 662 7.49 -9.42 -12.08
N LEU A 663 7.45 -8.99 -13.35
CA LEU A 663 7.26 -9.85 -14.56
C LEU A 663 5.89 -10.55 -14.65
N LYS A 664 4.99 -10.31 -13.70
CA LYS A 664 3.63 -10.86 -13.71
C LYS A 664 2.67 -9.92 -14.41
N ILE A 665 1.78 -10.49 -15.22
CA ILE A 665 0.66 -9.83 -15.85
C ILE A 665 -0.55 -9.99 -14.93
N TYR A 666 -1.04 -8.89 -14.37
CA TYR A 666 -2.29 -8.83 -13.61
C TYR A 666 -3.40 -8.31 -14.54
N LEU A 667 -4.61 -8.86 -14.47
CA LEU A 667 -5.76 -8.45 -15.28
C LEU A 667 -7.03 -8.35 -14.44
N LEU A 668 -7.87 -7.35 -14.72
CA LEU A 668 -9.28 -7.38 -14.35
C LEU A 668 -10.11 -7.92 -15.51
N ALA A 669 -10.91 -8.96 -15.24
CA ALA A 669 -11.82 -9.60 -16.17
C ALA A 669 -12.79 -10.50 -15.38
N ASN A 670 -13.80 -11.07 -16.02
CA ASN A 670 -14.71 -12.06 -15.40
C ASN A 670 -14.07 -13.46 -15.25
N ILE A 671 -12.83 -13.49 -14.76
CA ILE A 671 -12.00 -14.67 -14.53
C ILE A 671 -11.88 -14.90 -13.03
N LYS A 672 -12.04 -16.15 -12.57
CA LYS A 672 -11.85 -16.59 -11.17
C LYS A 672 -12.71 -15.78 -10.18
N GLN A 673 -12.12 -14.82 -9.46
CA GLN A 673 -12.79 -13.90 -8.51
C GLN A 673 -12.84 -12.45 -9.01
N GLY A 674 -12.47 -12.18 -10.26
CA GLY A 674 -12.42 -10.84 -10.89
C GLY A 674 -11.01 -10.31 -11.11
N LEU A 675 -10.02 -10.92 -10.44
CA LEU A 675 -8.59 -10.74 -10.72
C LEU A 675 -8.05 -12.04 -11.35
N TYR A 676 -7.24 -11.90 -12.40
CA TYR A 676 -6.37 -12.95 -12.92
C TYR A 676 -4.90 -12.51 -12.80
N ARG A 677 -3.99 -13.46 -12.61
CA ARG A 677 -2.55 -13.21 -12.67
C ARG A 677 -1.83 -14.34 -13.40
N ALA A 678 -0.99 -13.97 -14.36
CA ALA A 678 -0.07 -14.88 -15.02
C ALA A 678 1.40 -14.52 -14.74
N LEU A 679 2.23 -15.54 -14.58
CA LEU A 679 3.67 -15.45 -14.78
C LEU A 679 4.01 -16.30 -16.01
N ASN A 680 4.55 -15.68 -17.05
CA ASN A 680 5.00 -16.33 -18.28
C ASN A 680 3.93 -17.26 -18.90
N ASN A 681 2.73 -16.71 -19.02
CA ASN A 681 1.53 -17.35 -19.58
C ASN A 681 0.99 -18.54 -18.75
N VAL A 682 1.57 -18.83 -17.58
CA VAL A 682 1.05 -19.80 -16.60
C VAL A 682 0.16 -19.08 -15.58
N ASP A 683 -1.00 -19.67 -15.29
CA ASP A 683 -1.91 -19.19 -14.24
C ASP A 683 -1.28 -19.29 -12.85
N ASP A 684 -1.06 -18.12 -12.24
CA ASP A 684 -0.52 -17.90 -10.91
C ASP A 684 -1.48 -16.96 -10.15
N THR A 685 -2.80 -17.12 -10.37
CA THR A 685 -3.83 -16.29 -9.76
C THR A 685 -3.99 -16.61 -8.27
N PRO A 686 -3.74 -15.65 -7.36
CA PRO A 686 -3.92 -15.86 -5.92
C PRO A 686 -5.41 -15.90 -5.56
N VAL A 687 -5.77 -16.71 -4.56
CA VAL A 687 -7.14 -16.72 -4.00
C VAL A 687 -7.37 -15.44 -3.19
N LEU A 688 -8.44 -14.71 -3.47
CA LEU A 688 -8.82 -13.50 -2.74
C LEU A 688 -9.61 -13.89 -1.48
N THR A 689 -9.19 -13.38 -0.32
CA THR A 689 -9.87 -13.57 0.99
C THR A 689 -10.02 -12.25 1.72
N GLY A 690 -10.81 -12.18 2.79
CA GLY A 690 -11.20 -10.94 3.47
C GLY A 690 -12.45 -10.26 2.86
N LEU A 691 -12.86 -10.68 1.66
CA LEU A 691 -14.13 -10.32 1.01
C LEU A 691 -15.33 -11.00 1.71
N ASN A 692 -16.55 -10.60 1.34
CA ASN A 692 -17.77 -11.24 1.86
C ASN A 692 -18.03 -12.61 1.19
N SER A 693 -18.86 -13.45 1.83
CA SER A 693 -19.20 -14.77 1.27
C SER A 693 -19.87 -14.66 -0.10
N GLY A 694 -19.35 -15.38 -1.10
CA GLY A 694 -19.81 -15.33 -2.49
C GLY A 694 -19.40 -14.08 -3.28
N GLU A 695 -18.63 -13.17 -2.69
CA GLU A 695 -18.22 -11.92 -3.32
C GLU A 695 -17.12 -12.11 -4.39
N ASN A 696 -17.23 -11.33 -5.47
CA ASN A 696 -16.26 -11.25 -6.56
C ASN A 696 -16.12 -9.79 -7.03
N LEU A 697 -15.15 -9.58 -7.92
CA LEU A 697 -14.73 -8.29 -8.47
C LEU A 697 -15.03 -8.20 -9.98
N PHE A 698 -16.04 -8.92 -10.50
CA PHE A 698 -16.51 -8.81 -11.90
C PHE A 698 -17.08 -7.43 -12.25
N SER A 699 -17.27 -6.58 -11.24
CA SER A 699 -17.68 -5.17 -11.33
C SER A 699 -16.50 -4.18 -11.26
N ALA A 700 -15.26 -4.66 -11.23
CA ALA A 700 -14.08 -3.82 -11.05
C ALA A 700 -13.64 -3.14 -12.36
N THR A 701 -13.28 -1.86 -12.24
CA THR A 701 -13.00 -0.98 -13.39
C THR A 701 -11.55 -0.52 -13.50
N ALA A 702 -10.79 -0.52 -12.39
CA ALA A 702 -9.41 -0.03 -12.35
C ALA A 702 -8.51 -0.87 -11.40
N LEU A 703 -7.23 -1.02 -11.74
CA LEU A 703 -6.24 -1.91 -11.13
C LEU A 703 -4.86 -1.24 -11.13
N PHE A 704 -4.32 -1.01 -9.93
CA PHE A 704 -2.93 -0.56 -9.78
C PHE A 704 -2.11 -1.58 -9.00
N VAL A 705 -0.82 -1.74 -9.35
CA VAL A 705 0.08 -2.68 -8.67
C VAL A 705 1.42 -2.02 -8.39
N ASP A 706 1.70 -1.72 -7.11
CA ASP A 706 2.99 -1.18 -6.70
C ASP A 706 3.98 -2.29 -6.28
N GLU A 707 5.08 -1.91 -5.62
CA GLU A 707 6.06 -2.87 -5.08
C GLU A 707 5.44 -3.90 -4.11
N VAL A 708 4.44 -3.49 -3.31
CA VAL A 708 3.95 -4.16 -2.10
C VAL A 708 2.46 -4.51 -2.14
N ASN A 709 1.61 -3.71 -2.80
CA ASN A 709 0.15 -3.90 -2.81
C ASN A 709 -0.44 -3.99 -4.24
N VAL A 710 -1.60 -4.63 -4.34
CA VAL A 710 -2.55 -4.58 -5.46
C VAL A 710 -3.77 -3.75 -5.00
N TYR A 711 -4.15 -2.75 -5.78
CA TYR A 711 -5.31 -1.88 -5.54
C TYR A 711 -6.36 -2.16 -6.62
N ILE A 712 -7.64 -2.27 -6.25
CA ILE A 712 -8.72 -2.58 -7.19
C ILE A 712 -9.94 -1.70 -6.91
N ALA A 713 -10.41 -0.93 -7.89
CA ALA A 713 -11.63 -0.14 -7.80
C ALA A 713 -12.87 -0.98 -8.10
N ASP A 714 -13.88 -0.92 -7.22
CA ASP A 714 -15.18 -1.58 -7.37
C ASP A 714 -16.30 -0.52 -7.21
N PRO A 715 -16.57 0.28 -8.26
CA PRO A 715 -17.54 1.38 -8.17
C PRO A 715 -18.97 0.90 -7.93
N SER A 716 -19.29 -0.36 -8.27
CA SER A 716 -20.59 -0.95 -7.94
C SER A 716 -20.89 -1.00 -6.44
N LYS A 717 -19.83 -1.04 -5.61
CA LYS A 717 -19.90 -1.01 -4.15
C LYS A 717 -19.24 0.26 -3.56
N LYS A 718 -19.07 1.29 -4.39
CA LYS A 718 -18.45 2.60 -4.08
C LYS A 718 -17.17 2.49 -3.24
N ARG A 719 -16.22 1.67 -3.69
CA ARG A 719 -15.01 1.37 -2.91
C ARG A 719 -13.75 1.12 -3.73
N ILE A 720 -12.61 1.15 -3.05
CA ILE A 720 -11.31 0.67 -3.54
C ILE A 720 -10.75 -0.33 -2.54
N LEU A 721 -10.49 -1.55 -3.00
CA LEU A 721 -9.92 -2.67 -2.25
C LEU A 721 -8.39 -2.65 -2.34
N ILE A 722 -7.72 -3.09 -1.28
CA ILE A 722 -6.25 -3.18 -1.24
C ILE A 722 -5.83 -4.53 -0.66
N PHE A 723 -5.01 -5.25 -1.42
CA PHE A 723 -4.44 -6.54 -1.06
C PHE A 723 -2.91 -6.44 -1.04
N PRO A 724 -2.20 -7.20 -0.18
CA PRO A 724 -0.75 -7.33 -0.28
C PRO A 724 -0.38 -8.20 -1.50
N LYS A 725 0.81 -8.01 -2.06
CA LYS A 725 1.37 -8.89 -3.09
C LYS A 725 1.93 -10.17 -2.44
N ASP A 726 1.12 -11.23 -2.43
CA ASP A 726 1.51 -12.60 -2.05
C ASP A 726 1.40 -13.56 -3.26
N VAL A 727 1.96 -14.76 -3.16
CA VAL A 727 1.92 -15.80 -4.19
C VAL A 727 0.60 -16.55 -4.24
N ASN A 728 0.16 -17.20 -3.16
CA ASN A 728 -0.90 -18.23 -3.27
C ASN A 728 -2.30 -17.74 -2.83
N GLN A 729 -2.37 -16.89 -1.81
CA GLN A 729 -3.61 -16.36 -1.25
C GLN A 729 -3.33 -14.94 -0.78
N ILE A 730 -4.19 -13.99 -1.18
CA ILE A 730 -4.09 -12.60 -0.72
C ILE A 730 -5.32 -12.27 0.11
N ASN A 731 -5.08 -11.99 1.40
CA ASN A 731 -6.12 -11.50 2.32
C ASN A 731 -6.26 -9.99 2.14
N LEU A 732 -7.50 -9.48 2.20
CA LEU A 732 -7.77 -8.05 2.19
C LEU A 732 -6.95 -7.35 3.28
N ARG A 733 -6.21 -6.31 2.89
CA ARG A 733 -5.48 -5.43 3.80
C ARG A 733 -6.37 -4.29 4.27
N ALA A 734 -7.06 -3.63 3.36
CA ALA A 734 -8.03 -2.59 3.67
C ALA A 734 -9.01 -2.37 2.50
N GLN A 735 -10.08 -1.63 2.75
CA GLN A 735 -10.94 -1.07 1.71
C GLN A 735 -11.37 0.36 2.04
N TYR A 736 -11.14 1.30 1.12
CA TYR A 736 -11.75 2.63 1.20
C TYR A 736 -13.19 2.53 0.71
N VAL A 737 -14.17 2.87 1.55
CA VAL A 737 -15.60 2.79 1.21
C VAL A 737 -16.22 4.18 1.37
N TYR A 738 -16.85 4.68 0.32
CA TYR A 738 -17.48 5.99 0.35
C TYR A 738 -18.82 5.99 1.09
N ARG A 739 -19.00 6.93 2.02
CA ARG A 739 -20.20 7.13 2.87
C ARG A 739 -20.68 8.58 2.94
N GLY A 740 -20.15 9.48 2.11
CA GLY A 740 -20.59 10.88 2.06
C GLY A 740 -21.96 11.07 1.40
N GLU A 741 -22.51 12.28 1.55
CA GLU A 741 -23.85 12.63 1.05
C GLU A 741 -23.94 12.70 -0.49
N SER A 742 -22.85 13.04 -1.18
CA SER A 742 -22.85 13.15 -2.64
C SER A 742 -23.00 11.79 -3.30
N ASN A 743 -24.07 11.60 -4.09
CA ASN A 743 -24.34 10.32 -4.73
C ASN A 743 -23.38 9.97 -5.88
N SER A 744 -22.60 10.93 -6.41
CA SER A 744 -21.72 10.70 -7.57
C SER A 744 -20.36 10.09 -7.23
N VAL A 745 -19.88 10.20 -6.00
CA VAL A 745 -18.51 9.81 -5.64
C VAL A 745 -18.35 8.29 -5.66
N PHE A 746 -17.24 7.84 -6.24
CA PHE A 746 -16.86 6.43 -6.44
C PHE A 746 -17.91 5.63 -7.24
N THR A 747 -18.62 6.27 -8.17
CA THR A 747 -19.62 5.62 -9.03
C THR A 747 -19.15 5.40 -10.47
N ASN A 748 -18.10 6.10 -10.89
CA ASN A 748 -17.54 6.04 -12.23
C ASN A 748 -16.00 6.12 -12.13
N ILE A 749 -15.41 5.29 -11.27
CA ILE A 749 -13.95 5.20 -11.12
C ILE A 749 -13.40 4.61 -12.42
N LYS A 750 -12.53 5.38 -13.07
CA LYS A 750 -11.89 5.04 -14.36
C LYS A 750 -10.46 4.54 -14.18
N GLU A 751 -9.70 5.16 -13.27
CA GLU A 751 -8.33 4.74 -12.94
C GLU A 751 -7.97 5.14 -11.48
N ILE A 752 -7.03 4.42 -10.86
CA ILE A 752 -6.48 4.63 -9.52
C ILE A 752 -4.94 4.55 -9.54
N ILE A 753 -4.23 5.42 -8.82
CA ILE A 753 -2.75 5.38 -8.76
C ILE A 753 -2.23 5.60 -7.34
N ALA A 754 -1.47 4.64 -6.81
CA ALA A 754 -0.85 4.73 -5.50
C ALA A 754 0.56 5.31 -5.57
N ASN A 755 0.73 6.56 -5.16
CA ASN A 755 2.04 7.16 -4.93
C ASN A 755 2.48 6.92 -3.47
N ARG A 756 3.17 5.80 -3.24
CA ARG A 756 3.72 5.44 -1.92
C ARG A 756 4.78 6.40 -1.40
N GLN A 757 5.52 7.11 -2.27
CA GLN A 757 6.54 8.09 -1.84
C GLN A 757 5.89 9.30 -1.15
N ASN A 758 4.73 9.74 -1.65
CA ASN A 758 3.95 10.84 -1.07
C ASN A 758 2.87 10.37 -0.08
N GLY A 759 2.69 9.06 0.09
CA GLY A 759 1.66 8.47 0.96
C GLY A 759 0.22 8.68 0.46
N LYS A 760 0.00 8.80 -0.85
CA LYS A 760 -1.29 9.16 -1.46
C LYS A 760 -1.82 8.10 -2.44
N LEU A 761 -3.14 7.96 -2.50
CA LEU A 761 -3.86 7.25 -3.56
C LEU A 761 -4.68 8.27 -4.33
N TYR A 762 -4.43 8.40 -5.64
CA TYR A 762 -5.21 9.23 -6.56
C TYR A 762 -6.30 8.39 -7.23
N VAL A 763 -7.47 8.97 -7.46
CA VAL A 763 -8.66 8.27 -7.98
C VAL A 763 -9.33 9.14 -9.03
N LEU A 764 -9.26 8.76 -10.31
CA LEU A 764 -10.06 9.39 -11.37
C LEU A 764 -11.48 8.81 -11.30
N ASP A 765 -12.46 9.62 -10.91
CA ASP A 765 -13.87 9.24 -10.82
C ASP A 765 -14.74 10.27 -11.58
N GLY A 766 -15.33 9.81 -12.69
CA GLY A 766 -16.09 10.63 -13.64
C GLY A 766 -15.23 11.67 -14.37
N THR A 767 -15.11 12.85 -13.78
CA THR A 767 -14.40 14.03 -14.31
C THR A 767 -13.49 14.70 -13.26
N LYS A 768 -13.31 14.06 -12.10
CA LYS A 768 -12.52 14.57 -10.98
C LYS A 768 -11.45 13.59 -10.55
N VAL A 769 -10.33 14.11 -10.06
CA VAL A 769 -9.28 13.33 -9.40
C VAL A 769 -9.34 13.62 -7.91
N TYR A 770 -9.69 12.60 -7.13
CA TYR A 770 -9.70 12.64 -5.67
C TYR A 770 -8.38 12.11 -5.11
N GLU A 771 -8.03 12.52 -3.88
CA GLU A 771 -6.87 12.05 -3.14
C GLU A 771 -7.28 11.44 -1.79
N LEU A 772 -6.78 10.22 -1.51
CA LEU A 772 -6.90 9.53 -0.23
C LEU A 772 -5.52 9.33 0.41
N SER A 773 -5.48 9.15 1.73
CA SER A 773 -4.22 9.01 2.50
C SER A 773 -3.88 7.56 2.82
N LEU A 774 -2.80 7.04 2.21
CA LEU A 774 -2.29 5.68 2.45
C LEU A 774 -1.85 5.43 3.89
N ALA A 775 -1.61 6.47 4.71
CA ALA A 775 -1.30 6.32 6.13
C ALA A 775 -2.43 5.64 6.93
N GLN A 776 -3.67 5.69 6.43
CA GLN A 776 -4.80 5.00 7.06
C GLN A 776 -4.71 3.45 6.93
N LEU A 777 -3.80 2.94 6.10
CA LEU A 777 -3.50 1.50 5.92
C LEU A 777 -2.56 0.93 7.00
N GLU A 778 -2.06 1.75 7.93
CA GLU A 778 -1.28 1.29 9.09
C GLU A 778 -2.17 0.80 10.25
N LYS A 779 -3.50 0.94 10.11
CA LYS A 779 -4.49 0.47 11.08
C LYS A 779 -4.78 -1.05 11.01
N PHE A 780 -4.36 -1.73 9.94
CA PHE A 780 -4.84 -3.07 9.55
C PHE A 780 -3.72 -4.03 9.13
#